data_AF-M0WKN7-F1
#
_entry.id   AF-M0WKN7-F1
#
_cell.length_a   1.000
_cell.length_b   1.000
_cell.length_c   1.000
_cell.angle_alpha   90.00
_cell.angle_beta   90.00
_cell.angle_gamma   90.00
#
_symmetry.space_group_name_H-M   'P 1'
#
loop_
_entity.id
_entity.type
_entity.pdbx_description
1 polymer ?
#
loop_
_entity_poly.entity_id
_entity_poly.type
_entity_poly.pdbx_seq_one_letter_code
_entity_poly.pdbx_strand_id
1 'polypeptide(L)'
;MEATVVSVGKSAVKGALGYAQSAIAAEVALQLGVQRDQAFIRDELEMMQSFLMAAHGEQGDCKVVGTWVKQVRDLGYDVEDCLQDLAVRLEKPSWWRFLRTLLDRRHVAKQMKGLREKVEDVSQRNLRYRLIRGPAAAADSKQHVAAAAEQHFAGTATMFGIDEARRAMKRDRPRVDLAQLINGEGEDLGVIAVWGTCGVLGQTSVIRKVYDDADRFECRAWIKLTHPFDPIMFMRNIMRQFYGSSFPQLAARGQSCQERATTVGAQVLKKMLTIKQEDLVDEFNDHVNNKSYLIVLNDLCTIEDWDWIKTYFPLNNNGNRIVVATQQVEVASLCVGKKCRVSELKQLSADQTLYIFYNKSSEGGTYSMKPESSSSTNIATCNSSIVPSSEIPAGDQATDAAGGKNAMPKRSLTRIMSITAALGESQVIGRETEKSQILPLISDTSSKEFQVISVWGMGGLGKTALVTDIYQSQELGGAFKKRACVTVMKPFNHEEHLRRLVTQLDVETSEECDIMHSLGGAHKKLSRTVEELKDELQRLLKEKRCLIVFDDLSSTTEWDLIRGDLPQTENASRIIVTTREVSIAIYCSKKQKNVYKLESLNKKHALDLFTRKVFKDEYLHQHYPELVEQAEQILKKCNGLPLAIVAIGGFLANQPKTTMEWRKLNENLSSELEMIPELDTIRTVLLKSYNGLPYHLKVCFLYLAIFPEDCKISLTRLVRRWIAEGYSREVHGKSAHEVAESYFMDLISRSMILPSQLSSHSRKKIDSCQLHDIIRDISISKSAEENLVFRLEEGCSLNNQGTTRHLSVSSNWKGDQSEFEGMVDLSRVRSITNFGEWKPFFISDKMRLLRVLDLEGTSGLVDHHLKHIGKLFHLRYLSLRGCRGIYHLPGSLGNLMQLQTLDVMDTNIIKLPKTIIQLRKLQHVSARGVGSTDEFVYQDYPDVLPKLMRNKICILTSSSVGFCMACCTPQLLKEPMGIDGEANRHDVCTACCCAYLPMLVTRRSPRGVVMPRGIHKLKALHTLGIVNVSRRKAALREVARLTGLHKLGVTGINEGNSGELCSALSSLSSLETLLVQSEGKPGLFGCLDGLSMPPKNLESLKLYGNLVRLPACINGGLLKNLAKLKLRSSRISDHDAAIQVLGSLPNLAILRLRKESLDGKEIHLYFRQGASFPSLMVLELSSPGKLKSVEFEKGAAPKLELLQYYDQEGLVSKETEDQFEEASGVWLFSGLASLGRLKEVVLEGGNYERNFVQNLRSQLESNPNRPVLKMD
;
A
#
# COMPACT_ATOMS: atom_id res chain seq x y z
N MET A 1 -10.32 5.31 -12.43
CA MET A 1 -9.66 6.18 -11.42
C MET A 1 -9.92 5.69 -9.99
N GLU A 2 -11.14 5.21 -9.71
CA GLU A 2 -11.68 4.94 -8.37
C GLU A 2 -10.96 3.88 -7.54
N ALA A 3 -10.39 2.86 -8.16
CA ALA A 3 -9.65 1.80 -7.46
C ALA A 3 -8.40 2.32 -6.70
N THR A 4 -7.95 3.54 -6.99
CA THR A 4 -6.96 4.30 -6.20
C THR A 4 -7.64 4.98 -5.02
N VAL A 5 -8.63 5.82 -5.29
CA VAL A 5 -9.37 6.61 -4.30
C VAL A 5 -9.93 5.72 -3.19
N VAL A 6 -10.57 4.61 -3.55
CA VAL A 6 -11.11 3.59 -2.62
C VAL A 6 -10.00 2.96 -1.79
N SER A 7 -8.82 2.73 -2.37
CA SER A 7 -7.68 2.15 -1.67
C SER A 7 -7.09 3.10 -0.63
N VAL A 8 -6.87 4.37 -0.99
CA VAL A 8 -6.36 5.39 -0.08
C VAL A 8 -7.40 5.67 1.01
N GLY A 9 -8.69 5.77 0.65
CA GLY A 9 -9.81 5.88 1.57
C GLY A 9 -9.87 4.73 2.58
N LYS A 10 -9.77 3.47 2.13
CA LYS A 10 -9.67 2.30 3.03
C LYS A 10 -8.54 2.45 4.04
N SER A 11 -7.35 2.85 3.58
CA SER A 11 -6.19 3.02 4.45
C SER A 11 -6.38 4.16 5.46
N ALA A 12 -6.98 5.27 5.05
CA ALA A 12 -7.30 6.40 5.92
C ALA A 12 -8.33 6.02 7.00
N VAL A 13 -9.47 5.43 6.60
CA VAL A 13 -10.54 5.01 7.51
C VAL A 13 -10.06 3.92 8.46
N LYS A 14 -9.39 2.87 7.97
CA LYS A 14 -8.77 1.83 8.81
C LYS A 14 -7.73 2.42 9.76
N GLY A 15 -7.01 3.44 9.30
CA GLY A 15 -6.05 4.21 10.08
C GLY A 15 -6.70 4.88 11.28
N ALA A 16 -7.82 5.56 11.04
CA ALA A 16 -8.64 6.28 12.00
C ALA A 16 -9.42 5.35 12.95
N LEU A 17 -10.11 4.34 12.42
CA LEU A 17 -10.90 3.38 13.20
C LEU A 17 -10.03 2.63 14.21
N GLY A 18 -8.87 2.12 13.79
CA GLY A 18 -7.92 1.46 14.69
C GLY A 18 -7.35 2.39 15.77
N TYR A 19 -7.43 3.72 15.58
CA TYR A 19 -7.10 4.68 16.63
C TYR A 19 -8.31 4.97 17.53
N ALA A 20 -9.51 5.14 16.96
CA ALA A 20 -10.76 5.34 17.70
C ALA A 20 -11.09 4.14 18.61
N GLN A 21 -10.74 2.92 18.20
CA GLN A 21 -10.86 1.69 18.98
C GLN A 21 -9.74 1.52 20.05
N SER A 22 -8.72 2.38 20.08
CA SER A 22 -7.59 2.22 21.01
C SER A 22 -7.97 2.55 22.46
N ALA A 23 -7.34 1.86 23.41
CA ALA A 23 -7.49 2.15 24.84
C ALA A 23 -7.14 3.61 25.19
N ILE A 24 -6.21 4.23 24.43
CA ILE A 24 -5.86 5.64 24.56
C ILE A 24 -7.06 6.53 24.19
N ALA A 25 -7.73 6.26 23.06
CA ALA A 25 -8.91 7.04 22.65
C ALA A 25 -10.07 6.91 23.64
N ALA A 26 -10.27 5.71 24.22
CA ALA A 26 -11.27 5.48 25.25
C ALA A 26 -10.98 6.27 26.55
N GLU A 27 -9.74 6.23 27.04
CA GLU A 27 -9.29 7.00 28.22
C GLU A 27 -9.40 8.52 27.99
N VAL A 28 -9.00 8.99 26.80
CA VAL A 28 -9.15 10.39 26.40
C VAL A 28 -10.63 10.80 26.40
N ALA A 29 -11.52 10.00 25.80
CA ALA A 29 -12.95 10.28 25.75
C ALA A 29 -13.61 10.27 27.15
N LEU A 30 -13.17 9.39 28.05
CA LEU A 30 -13.56 9.35 29.46
C LEU A 30 -13.16 10.65 30.19
N GLN A 31 -11.89 11.07 30.11
CA GLN A 31 -11.40 12.29 30.77
C GLN A 31 -12.04 13.58 30.27
N LEU A 32 -12.66 13.55 29.09
CA LEU A 32 -13.30 14.69 28.42
C LEU A 32 -14.82 14.68 28.51
N GLY A 33 -15.45 13.57 28.93
CA GLY A 33 -16.91 13.40 28.93
C GLY A 33 -17.54 13.24 27.53
N VAL A 34 -16.76 12.92 26.50
CA VAL A 34 -17.19 12.83 25.08
C VAL A 34 -17.33 11.39 24.58
N GLN A 35 -17.56 10.45 25.50
CA GLN A 35 -17.70 9.01 25.22
C GLN A 35 -18.74 8.70 24.13
N ARG A 36 -19.88 9.40 24.14
CA ARG A 36 -20.94 9.24 23.13
C ARG A 36 -20.49 9.71 21.74
N ASP A 37 -19.73 10.80 21.67
CA ASP A 37 -19.22 11.34 20.41
C ASP A 37 -18.14 10.42 19.83
N GLN A 38 -17.23 9.93 20.67
CA GLN A 38 -16.19 8.96 20.27
C GLN A 38 -16.79 7.62 19.82
N ALA A 39 -17.81 7.11 20.51
CA ALA A 39 -18.51 5.90 20.11
C ALA A 39 -19.19 6.07 18.74
N PHE A 40 -19.94 7.16 18.55
CA PHE A 40 -20.57 7.48 17.26
C PHE A 40 -19.54 7.59 16.11
N ILE A 41 -18.43 8.30 16.33
CA ILE A 41 -17.36 8.44 15.31
C ILE A 41 -16.74 7.07 14.98
N ARG A 42 -16.52 6.21 15.97
CA ARG A 42 -16.03 4.84 15.75
C ARG A 42 -17.01 4.02 14.91
N ASP A 43 -18.27 4.01 15.29
CA ASP A 43 -19.30 3.14 14.69
C ASP A 43 -19.60 3.56 13.23
N GLU A 44 -19.64 4.87 12.95
CA GLU A 44 -19.75 5.40 11.58
C GLU A 44 -18.50 5.12 10.73
N LEU A 45 -17.29 5.23 11.28
CA LEU A 45 -16.06 4.86 10.56
C LEU A 45 -16.02 3.36 10.22
N GLU A 46 -16.59 2.50 11.07
CA GLU A 46 -16.72 1.07 10.82
C GLU A 46 -17.73 0.78 9.70
N MET A 47 -18.86 1.49 9.66
CA MET A 47 -19.81 1.45 8.53
C MET A 47 -19.15 1.92 7.23
N MET A 48 -18.46 3.07 7.25
CA MET A 48 -17.74 3.62 6.10
C MET A 48 -16.64 2.66 5.61
N GLN A 49 -15.88 2.03 6.52
CA GLN A 49 -14.90 1.02 6.14
C GLN A 49 -15.55 -0.18 5.45
N SER A 50 -16.69 -0.64 5.97
CA SER A 50 -17.43 -1.79 5.44
C SER A 50 -17.96 -1.51 4.02
N PHE A 51 -18.53 -0.33 3.80
CA PHE A 51 -18.92 0.15 2.47
C PHE A 51 -17.72 0.18 1.51
N LEU A 52 -16.60 0.79 1.91
CA LEU A 52 -15.40 0.85 1.07
C LEU A 52 -14.87 -0.55 0.74
N MET A 53 -15.00 -1.51 1.65
CA MET A 53 -14.61 -2.90 1.42
C MET A 53 -15.46 -3.55 0.32
N ALA A 54 -16.79 -3.37 0.36
CA ALA A 54 -17.70 -3.85 -0.69
C ALA A 54 -17.46 -3.17 -2.06
N ALA A 55 -17.34 -1.83 -2.09
CA ALA A 55 -17.16 -1.01 -3.29
C ALA A 55 -15.86 -1.26 -4.09
N HIS A 56 -15.03 -2.22 -3.67
CA HIS A 56 -13.80 -2.60 -4.37
C HIS A 56 -13.99 -3.76 -5.37
N GLY A 57 -15.12 -4.48 -5.29
CA GLY A 57 -15.47 -5.55 -6.22
C GLY A 57 -16.16 -5.06 -7.51
N GLU A 58 -16.92 -3.96 -7.43
CA GLU A 58 -17.70 -3.42 -8.54
C GLU A 58 -16.89 -2.37 -9.32
N GLN A 59 -16.40 -2.73 -10.51
CA GLN A 59 -15.68 -1.83 -11.42
C GLN A 59 -16.65 -0.99 -12.27
N GLY A 60 -17.52 -0.21 -11.63
CA GLY A 60 -18.45 0.71 -12.29
C GLY A 60 -18.02 2.17 -12.13
N ASP A 61 -17.66 2.84 -13.24
CA ASP A 61 -17.06 4.18 -13.26
C ASP A 61 -18.08 5.27 -12.86
N CYS A 62 -18.26 5.49 -11.55
CA CYS A 62 -19.23 6.41 -10.96
C CYS A 62 -18.53 7.56 -10.20
N LYS A 63 -18.25 8.66 -10.93
CA LYS A 63 -17.59 9.87 -10.38
C LYS A 63 -18.16 10.38 -9.04
N VAL A 64 -19.44 10.13 -8.75
CA VAL A 64 -20.07 10.50 -7.46
C VAL A 64 -19.58 9.62 -6.31
N VAL A 65 -19.44 8.30 -6.50
CA VAL A 65 -18.79 7.39 -5.55
C VAL A 65 -17.35 7.82 -5.32
N GLY A 66 -16.57 8.02 -6.40
CA GLY A 66 -15.20 8.54 -6.28
C GLY A 66 -15.10 9.84 -5.47
N THR A 67 -16.05 10.76 -5.63
CA THR A 67 -16.11 12.02 -4.87
C THR A 67 -16.43 11.80 -3.39
N TRP A 68 -17.41 10.95 -3.07
CA TRP A 68 -17.76 10.62 -1.68
C TRP A 68 -16.61 9.88 -0.97
N VAL A 69 -15.91 8.98 -1.66
CA VAL A 69 -14.73 8.30 -1.12
C VAL A 69 -13.60 9.29 -0.79
N LYS A 70 -13.39 10.35 -1.59
CA LYS A 70 -12.45 11.44 -1.21
C LYS A 70 -12.90 12.15 0.08
N GLN A 71 -14.19 12.45 0.24
CA GLN A 71 -14.72 13.05 1.46
C GLN A 71 -14.52 12.13 2.69
N VAL A 72 -14.77 10.83 2.55
CA VAL A 72 -14.58 9.82 3.62
C VAL A 72 -13.09 9.62 3.96
N ARG A 73 -12.21 9.63 2.96
CA ARG A 73 -10.75 9.62 3.14
C ARG A 73 -10.30 10.82 3.96
N ASP A 74 -10.74 12.02 3.56
CA ASP A 74 -10.35 13.29 4.18
C ASP A 74 -10.96 13.45 5.58
N LEU A 75 -12.15 12.89 5.81
CA LEU A 75 -12.78 12.76 7.11
C LEU A 75 -12.00 11.81 8.03
N GLY A 76 -11.67 10.59 7.58
CA GLY A 76 -10.86 9.64 8.35
C GLY A 76 -9.50 10.23 8.71
N TYR A 77 -8.90 10.99 7.79
CA TYR A 77 -7.73 11.81 8.00
C TYR A 77 -7.90 12.87 9.10
N ASP A 78 -8.96 13.69 9.04
CA ASP A 78 -9.29 14.68 10.08
C ASP A 78 -9.51 14.00 11.46
N VAL A 79 -10.16 12.83 11.49
CA VAL A 79 -10.37 12.04 12.73
C VAL A 79 -9.05 11.54 13.30
N GLU A 80 -8.22 10.88 12.48
CA GLU A 80 -6.94 10.31 12.92
C GLU A 80 -6.01 11.40 13.47
N ASP A 81 -5.95 12.55 12.79
CA ASP A 81 -5.13 13.70 13.21
C ASP A 81 -5.61 14.31 14.52
N CYS A 82 -6.92 14.56 14.63
CA CYS A 82 -7.52 15.10 15.85
C CYS A 82 -7.20 14.18 17.03
N LEU A 83 -7.66 12.92 16.98
CA LEU A 83 -7.52 11.96 18.08
C LEU A 83 -6.06 11.74 18.50
N GLN A 84 -5.11 11.72 17.56
CA GLN A 84 -3.69 11.61 17.89
C GLN A 84 -3.14 12.86 18.58
N ASP A 85 -3.51 14.07 18.13
CA ASP A 85 -3.05 15.31 18.79
C ASP A 85 -3.58 15.42 20.23
N LEU A 86 -4.76 14.84 20.51
CA LEU A 86 -5.29 14.76 21.88
C LEU A 86 -4.37 13.92 22.78
N ALA A 87 -4.05 12.69 22.37
CA ALA A 87 -3.27 11.77 23.18
C ALA A 87 -1.85 12.27 23.46
N VAL A 88 -1.17 12.81 22.43
CA VAL A 88 0.20 13.33 22.57
C VAL A 88 0.26 14.53 23.52
N ARG A 89 -0.84 15.29 23.66
CA ARG A 89 -0.97 16.36 24.65
C ARG A 89 -1.31 15.86 26.06
N LEU A 90 -2.10 14.78 26.17
CA LEU A 90 -2.54 14.20 27.45
C LEU A 90 -1.50 13.25 28.08
N GLU A 91 -0.57 12.66 27.33
CA GLU A 91 0.59 11.87 27.83
C GLU A 91 1.61 12.69 28.68
N LYS A 92 1.32 13.94 29.09
CA LYS A 92 2.27 14.84 29.79
C LYS A 92 1.97 14.99 31.29
N PRO A 93 2.67 14.25 32.19
CA PRO A 93 2.51 14.41 33.64
C PRO A 93 3.34 15.60 34.14
N SER A 94 2.73 16.77 34.32
CA SER A 94 3.29 17.83 35.17
C SER A 94 2.21 18.61 35.92
N TRP A 95 2.30 18.52 37.26
CA TRP A 95 1.50 19.21 38.28
C TRP A 95 1.11 20.66 37.90
N TRP A 96 2.08 21.42 37.39
CA TRP A 96 1.95 22.85 37.08
C TRP A 96 1.09 23.19 35.85
N ARG A 97 0.33 22.23 35.28
CA ARG A 97 -0.61 22.47 34.17
C ARG A 97 -2.10 22.28 34.50
N PHE A 98 -2.46 22.01 35.75
CA PHE A 98 -3.86 21.77 36.16
C PHE A 98 -4.85 22.90 35.79
N LEU A 99 -4.38 24.14 35.63
CA LEU A 99 -5.20 25.26 35.15
C LEU A 99 -5.25 25.42 33.62
N ARG A 100 -4.24 24.94 32.87
CA ARG A 100 -4.30 24.91 31.39
C ARG A 100 -5.16 23.77 30.86
N THR A 101 -5.23 22.66 31.59
CA THR A 101 -6.02 21.48 31.19
C THR A 101 -7.50 21.78 30.98
N LEU A 102 -8.11 22.77 31.65
CA LEU A 102 -9.53 23.09 31.43
C LEU A 102 -9.80 23.75 30.06
N LEU A 103 -8.93 24.66 29.61
CA LEU A 103 -9.05 25.29 28.29
C LEU A 103 -8.70 24.30 27.18
N ASP A 104 -7.63 23.52 27.35
CA ASP A 104 -7.28 22.44 26.42
C ASP A 104 -8.42 21.41 26.33
N ARG A 105 -8.95 20.90 27.46
CA ARG A 105 -10.09 19.95 27.47
C ARG A 105 -11.35 20.54 26.80
N ARG A 106 -11.68 21.81 27.03
CA ARG A 106 -12.81 22.48 26.36
C ARG A 106 -12.60 22.64 24.85
N HIS A 107 -11.41 23.04 24.42
CA HIS A 107 -11.04 23.14 23.01
C HIS A 107 -11.15 21.77 22.32
N VAL A 108 -10.68 20.72 23.00
CA VAL A 108 -10.69 19.35 22.53
C VAL A 108 -12.09 18.76 22.47
N ALA A 109 -12.94 18.97 23.48
CA ALA A 109 -14.35 18.57 23.44
C ALA A 109 -15.10 19.28 22.30
N LYS A 110 -14.78 20.57 22.04
CA LYS A 110 -15.31 21.31 20.88
C LYS A 110 -14.84 20.72 19.55
N GLN A 111 -13.57 20.29 19.44
CA GLN A 111 -13.09 19.58 18.24
C GLN A 111 -13.79 18.23 18.05
N MET A 112 -13.94 17.42 19.10
CA MET A 112 -14.63 16.13 19.03
C MET A 112 -16.09 16.29 18.56
N LYS A 113 -16.80 17.30 19.08
CA LYS A 113 -18.17 17.60 18.65
C LYS A 113 -18.24 18.05 17.19
N GLY A 114 -17.36 18.96 16.76
CA GLY A 114 -17.29 19.39 15.35
C GLY A 114 -16.88 18.25 14.40
N LEU A 115 -16.09 17.30 14.89
CA LEU A 115 -15.72 16.08 14.17
C LEU A 115 -16.92 15.15 14.01
N ARG A 116 -17.70 14.93 15.09
CA ARG A 116 -18.99 14.22 15.03
C ARG A 116 -19.93 14.85 14.00
N GLU A 117 -20.08 16.18 14.02
CA GLU A 117 -20.92 16.92 13.06
C GLU A 117 -20.47 16.72 11.61
N LYS A 118 -19.15 16.68 11.34
CA LYS A 118 -18.60 16.33 10.00
C LYS A 118 -18.90 14.88 9.59
N VAL A 119 -18.75 13.92 10.50
CA VAL A 119 -19.06 12.51 10.23
C VAL A 119 -20.54 12.35 9.87
N GLU A 120 -21.42 12.98 10.64
CA GLU A 120 -22.87 12.96 10.43
C GLU A 120 -23.27 13.58 9.08
N ASP A 121 -22.67 14.69 8.65
CA ASP A 121 -22.90 15.30 7.32
C ASP A 121 -22.44 14.40 6.16
N VAL A 122 -21.24 13.80 6.23
CA VAL A 122 -20.75 12.87 5.19
C VAL A 122 -21.63 11.62 5.08
N SER A 123 -22.14 11.12 6.21
CA SER A 123 -23.09 10.00 6.25
C SER A 123 -24.46 10.40 5.67
N GLN A 124 -25.01 11.56 6.05
CA GLN A 124 -26.28 12.07 5.48
C GLN A 124 -26.21 12.37 3.97
N ARG A 125 -25.05 12.81 3.45
CA ARG A 125 -24.84 12.98 2.01
C ARG A 125 -24.91 11.65 1.25
N ASN A 126 -24.37 10.56 1.82
CA ASN A 126 -24.46 9.22 1.24
C ASN A 126 -25.93 8.82 0.99
N LEU A 127 -26.77 9.01 2.02
CA LEU A 127 -28.21 8.75 1.98
C LEU A 127 -28.92 9.64 0.94
N ARG A 128 -28.56 10.93 0.86
CA ARG A 128 -29.18 11.90 -0.07
C ARG A 128 -28.92 11.55 -1.53
N TYR A 129 -27.71 11.13 -1.87
CA TYR A 129 -27.32 10.81 -3.25
C TYR A 129 -27.59 9.35 -3.66
N ARG A 130 -28.06 8.50 -2.73
CA ARG A 130 -28.38 7.08 -2.97
C ARG A 130 -27.24 6.32 -3.66
N LEU A 131 -26.00 6.53 -3.19
CA LEU A 131 -24.82 5.81 -3.70
C LEU A 131 -24.90 4.30 -3.44
N ILE A 132 -25.76 3.89 -2.50
CA ILE A 132 -26.17 2.49 -2.29
C ILE A 132 -27.25 2.14 -3.33
N ARG A 133 -26.82 1.60 -4.46
CA ARG A 133 -27.61 0.67 -5.29
C ARG A 133 -26.79 -0.61 -5.43
N GLY A 134 -27.39 -1.75 -5.11
CA GLY A 134 -26.72 -3.05 -5.27
C GLY A 134 -26.46 -3.41 -6.73
N PRO A 135 -25.62 -4.43 -6.99
CA PRO A 135 -25.16 -4.78 -8.32
C PRO A 135 -26.30 -5.27 -9.21
N ALA A 136 -26.71 -4.43 -10.17
CA ALA A 136 -27.55 -4.84 -11.30
C ALA A 136 -26.67 -5.50 -12.37
N ALA A 137 -26.31 -6.77 -12.16
CA ALA A 137 -25.55 -7.56 -13.13
C ALA A 137 -26.48 -8.48 -13.94
N ALA A 138 -26.47 -8.29 -15.26
CA ALA A 138 -26.90 -9.20 -16.34
C ALA A 138 -28.25 -9.94 -16.20
N ALA A 139 -29.14 -9.71 -17.18
CA ALA A 139 -30.29 -10.57 -17.40
C ALA A 139 -29.85 -11.98 -17.84
N ASP A 140 -30.11 -12.98 -17.00
CA ASP A 140 -31.01 -14.10 -17.35
C ASP A 140 -31.24 -15.04 -16.14
N SER A 141 -32.21 -14.68 -15.30
CA SER A 141 -33.02 -15.60 -14.48
C SER A 141 -34.13 -14.80 -13.82
N LYS A 142 -35.38 -15.02 -14.24
CA LYS A 142 -36.55 -14.39 -13.59
C LYS A 142 -36.85 -15.09 -12.27
N GLN A 143 -37.37 -14.31 -11.31
CA GLN A 143 -37.93 -14.74 -10.02
C GLN A 143 -36.91 -15.41 -9.08
N HIS A 144 -36.22 -14.59 -8.27
CA HIS A 144 -36.14 -14.76 -6.80
C HIS A 144 -35.31 -13.66 -6.09
N VAL A 145 -34.50 -12.88 -6.82
CA VAL A 145 -33.56 -11.89 -6.21
C VAL A 145 -34.18 -10.48 -6.02
N ALA A 146 -35.35 -10.19 -6.60
CA ALA A 146 -35.97 -8.86 -6.51
C ALA A 146 -36.34 -8.43 -5.07
N ALA A 147 -36.79 -9.37 -4.23
CA ALA A 147 -37.23 -9.07 -2.86
C ALA A 147 -36.10 -8.55 -1.93
N ALA A 148 -34.86 -9.03 -2.11
CA ALA A 148 -33.74 -8.64 -1.26
C ALA A 148 -33.26 -7.19 -1.48
N ALA A 149 -33.54 -6.61 -2.66
CA ALA A 149 -33.14 -5.24 -2.99
C ALA A 149 -34.11 -4.18 -2.43
N GLU A 150 -35.39 -4.53 -2.22
CA GLU A 150 -36.40 -3.61 -1.68
C GLU A 150 -36.32 -3.50 -0.15
N GLN A 151 -35.92 -4.57 0.53
CA GLN A 151 -35.68 -4.59 1.98
C GLN A 151 -34.61 -3.58 2.44
N HIS A 152 -33.62 -3.27 1.60
CA HIS A 152 -32.62 -2.24 1.93
C HIS A 152 -33.12 -0.79 1.74
N PHE A 153 -34.23 -0.54 1.04
CA PHE A 153 -34.80 0.80 0.90
C PHE A 153 -35.63 1.22 2.13
N ALA A 154 -36.20 0.26 2.87
CA ALA A 154 -36.93 0.50 4.11
C ALA A 154 -36.13 1.34 5.12
N GLY A 155 -34.81 1.10 5.21
CA GLY A 155 -33.86 1.82 6.07
C GLY A 155 -33.81 3.35 5.89
N THR A 156 -34.35 3.89 4.79
CA THR A 156 -34.46 5.34 4.58
C THR A 156 -35.68 5.94 5.29
N ALA A 157 -36.76 5.17 5.40
CA ALA A 157 -37.99 5.58 6.08
C ALA A 157 -37.92 5.31 7.59
N THR A 158 -37.20 4.26 8.01
CA THR A 158 -36.93 4.00 9.44
C THR A 158 -36.31 5.22 10.11
N MET A 159 -35.27 5.82 9.51
CA MET A 159 -34.66 7.06 10.01
C MET A 159 -35.63 8.24 10.06
N PHE A 160 -36.54 8.38 9.09
CA PHE A 160 -37.49 9.50 9.08
C PHE A 160 -38.56 9.35 10.17
N GLY A 161 -39.17 8.16 10.30
CA GLY A 161 -40.17 7.87 11.34
C GLY A 161 -39.58 7.93 12.75
N ILE A 162 -38.37 7.38 12.95
CA ILE A 162 -37.67 7.42 14.25
C ILE A 162 -37.25 8.85 14.60
N ASP A 163 -36.71 9.63 13.67
CA ASP A 163 -36.29 11.00 13.97
C ASP A 163 -37.47 11.97 14.07
N GLU A 164 -38.59 11.76 13.38
CA GLU A 164 -39.81 12.53 13.61
C GLU A 164 -40.46 12.19 14.97
N ALA A 165 -40.55 10.90 15.35
CA ALA A 165 -40.97 10.51 16.69
C ALA A 165 -40.05 11.10 17.77
N ARG A 166 -38.72 11.03 17.59
CA ARG A 166 -37.72 11.64 18.49
C ARG A 166 -37.77 13.17 18.52
N ARG A 167 -38.20 13.83 17.43
CA ARG A 167 -38.48 15.28 17.40
C ARG A 167 -39.80 15.63 18.08
N ALA A 168 -40.82 14.76 18.02
CA ALA A 168 -42.05 14.89 18.80
C ALA A 168 -41.79 14.72 20.31
N MET A 169 -40.96 13.75 20.71
CA MET A 169 -40.52 13.59 22.13
C MET A 169 -39.77 14.81 22.70
N LYS A 170 -39.32 15.75 21.86
CA LYS A 170 -38.58 16.97 22.26
C LYS A 170 -39.39 18.26 22.15
N ARG A 171 -40.66 18.20 21.70
CA ARG A 171 -41.53 19.37 21.57
C ARG A 171 -42.91 19.00 22.08
N ASP A 172 -43.38 19.76 23.07
CA ASP A 172 -44.72 19.64 23.64
C ASP A 172 -45.77 19.85 22.54
N ARG A 173 -46.30 18.74 21.99
CA ARG A 173 -47.26 18.71 20.88
C ARG A 173 -48.66 18.35 21.43
N PRO A 174 -49.75 18.90 20.87
CA PRO A 174 -51.09 18.62 21.36
C PRO A 174 -51.46 17.14 21.24
N ARG A 175 -52.01 16.58 22.33
CA ARG A 175 -52.54 15.21 22.39
C ARG A 175 -53.83 15.07 21.59
N VAL A 176 -53.95 13.99 20.82
CA VAL A 176 -55.07 13.73 19.90
C VAL A 176 -55.89 12.53 20.37
N ASP A 177 -57.20 12.60 20.17
CA ASP A 177 -58.15 11.53 20.47
C ASP A 177 -58.35 10.62 19.23
N LEU A 178 -58.24 9.31 19.41
CA LEU A 178 -58.41 8.33 18.34
C LEU A 178 -59.87 8.27 17.84
N ALA A 179 -60.85 8.50 18.70
CA ALA A 179 -62.27 8.53 18.31
C ALA A 179 -62.57 9.70 17.37
N GLN A 180 -61.93 10.85 17.59
CA GLN A 180 -62.07 12.02 16.71
C GLN A 180 -61.43 11.78 15.33
N LEU A 181 -60.30 11.06 15.26
CA LEU A 181 -59.66 10.73 13.97
C LEU A 181 -60.45 9.70 13.16
N ILE A 182 -61.06 8.70 13.81
CA ILE A 182 -61.87 7.67 13.14
C ILE A 182 -63.21 8.25 12.67
N ASN A 183 -63.87 9.05 13.51
CA ASN A 183 -65.20 9.62 13.20
C ASN A 183 -65.15 10.93 12.37
N GLY A 184 -63.97 11.50 12.12
CA GLY A 184 -63.81 12.78 11.42
C GLY A 184 -64.37 12.80 10.00
N GLU A 185 -65.02 13.91 9.64
CA GLU A 185 -65.57 14.16 8.30
C GLU A 185 -64.45 14.41 7.29
N GLY A 186 -64.22 13.42 6.42
CA GLY A 186 -63.28 13.49 5.31
C GLY A 186 -63.53 12.34 4.36
N GLU A 187 -63.68 12.65 3.08
CA GLU A 187 -64.16 11.74 2.02
C GLU A 187 -63.13 10.66 1.64
N ASP A 188 -61.83 10.97 1.71
CA ASP A 188 -60.74 10.06 1.36
C ASP A 188 -60.58 8.86 2.33
N LEU A 189 -59.96 7.77 1.84
CA LEU A 189 -59.51 6.63 2.64
C LEU A 189 -58.50 7.07 3.73
N GLY A 190 -58.93 7.03 4.99
CA GLY A 190 -58.11 7.41 6.14
C GLY A 190 -57.35 6.22 6.71
N VAL A 191 -56.07 6.08 6.39
CA VAL A 191 -55.15 5.14 7.06
C VAL A 191 -54.62 5.78 8.34
N ILE A 192 -54.82 5.12 9.47
CA ILE A 192 -54.38 5.57 10.80
C ILE A 192 -53.54 4.44 11.40
N ALA A 193 -52.27 4.68 11.69
CA ALA A 193 -51.41 3.68 12.33
C ALA A 193 -51.12 4.05 13.79
N VAL A 194 -51.23 3.06 14.68
CA VAL A 194 -51.02 3.20 16.12
C VAL A 194 -49.77 2.41 16.52
N TRP A 195 -48.83 3.09 17.17
CA TRP A 195 -47.57 2.52 17.63
C TRP A 195 -47.37 2.79 19.13
N GLY A 196 -46.61 1.92 19.81
CA GLY A 196 -46.27 2.09 21.22
C GLY A 196 -45.40 0.97 21.76
N THR A 197 -44.67 1.27 22.83
CA THR A 197 -43.60 0.40 23.39
C THR A 197 -44.11 -0.74 24.28
N CYS A 198 -45.40 -0.75 24.66
CA CYS A 198 -45.97 -1.69 25.63
C CYS A 198 -46.54 -3.00 25.00
N GLY A 199 -46.25 -3.28 23.73
CA GLY A 199 -46.74 -4.46 23.01
C GLY A 199 -48.21 -4.35 22.56
N VAL A 200 -48.63 -5.33 21.74
CA VAL A 200 -49.89 -5.28 20.97
C VAL A 200 -51.15 -5.33 21.84
N LEU A 201 -51.07 -5.89 23.06
CA LEU A 201 -52.20 -5.92 24.00
C LEU A 201 -52.64 -4.51 24.42
N GLY A 202 -51.70 -3.60 24.67
CA GLY A 202 -52.00 -2.20 25.00
C GLY A 202 -52.69 -1.47 23.84
N GLN A 203 -52.10 -1.57 22.64
CA GLN A 203 -52.65 -1.00 21.40
C GLN A 203 -54.07 -1.53 21.12
N THR A 204 -54.25 -2.85 21.19
CA THR A 204 -55.53 -3.54 20.98
C THR A 204 -56.61 -3.06 21.95
N SER A 205 -56.28 -2.82 23.22
CA SER A 205 -57.26 -2.37 24.23
C SER A 205 -57.84 -0.99 23.93
N VAL A 206 -57.03 -0.08 23.39
CA VAL A 206 -57.43 1.29 23.04
C VAL A 206 -58.24 1.32 21.74
N ILE A 207 -57.78 0.60 20.72
CA ILE A 207 -58.47 0.52 19.42
C ILE A 207 -59.82 -0.20 19.58
N ARG A 208 -59.92 -1.22 20.44
CA ARG A 208 -61.17 -1.96 20.66
C ARG A 208 -62.31 -1.09 21.18
N LYS A 209 -62.06 -0.24 22.18
CA LYS A 209 -63.07 0.70 22.68
C LYS A 209 -63.66 1.57 21.56
N VAL A 210 -62.80 2.12 20.70
CA VAL A 210 -63.24 2.97 19.58
C VAL A 210 -63.93 2.16 18.47
N TYR A 211 -63.52 0.92 18.22
CA TYR A 211 -64.12 0.04 17.23
C TYR A 211 -65.53 -0.43 17.61
N ASP A 212 -65.74 -0.73 18.89
CA ASP A 212 -67.04 -1.14 19.43
C ASP A 212 -68.05 0.03 19.33
N ASP A 213 -67.63 1.25 19.65
CA ASP A 213 -68.43 2.49 19.59
C ASP A 213 -68.58 3.08 18.15
N ALA A 214 -68.00 2.45 17.11
CA ALA A 214 -67.96 2.99 15.74
C ALA A 214 -69.17 2.62 14.85
N ASP A 215 -70.38 2.94 15.32
CA ASP A 215 -71.65 2.59 14.63
C ASP A 215 -71.89 3.30 13.28
N ARG A 216 -71.03 4.25 12.88
CA ARG A 216 -71.06 4.93 11.56
C ARG A 216 -70.70 4.00 10.39
N PHE A 217 -70.01 2.88 10.64
CA PHE A 217 -69.50 2.00 9.59
C PHE A 217 -70.40 0.77 9.41
N GLU A 218 -71.03 0.65 8.24
CA GLU A 218 -71.90 -0.48 7.90
C GLU A 218 -71.12 -1.81 7.86
N CYS A 219 -69.86 -1.76 7.44
CA CYS A 219 -68.97 -2.91 7.34
C CYS A 219 -67.81 -2.77 8.35
N ARG A 220 -67.82 -3.58 9.41
CA ARG A 220 -66.75 -3.63 10.42
C ARG A 220 -66.03 -4.98 10.38
N ALA A 221 -64.70 -4.96 10.34
CA ALA A 221 -63.89 -6.16 10.47
C ALA A 221 -62.64 -5.94 11.33
N TRP A 222 -62.36 -6.90 12.22
CA TRP A 222 -61.13 -6.97 12.99
C TRP A 222 -60.31 -8.16 12.51
N ILE A 223 -59.12 -7.91 11.97
CA ILE A 223 -58.25 -8.92 11.38
C ILE A 223 -56.94 -8.97 12.15
N LYS A 224 -56.59 -10.15 12.64
CA LYS A 224 -55.23 -10.46 13.07
C LYS A 224 -54.49 -11.08 11.88
N LEU A 225 -53.38 -10.48 11.47
CA LEU A 225 -52.55 -11.03 10.41
C LEU A 225 -51.81 -12.28 10.90
N THR A 226 -51.76 -13.30 10.05
CA THR A 226 -51.02 -14.54 10.27
C THR A 226 -49.83 -14.58 9.34
N HIS A 227 -48.68 -15.04 9.83
CA HIS A 227 -47.46 -15.21 9.02
C HIS A 227 -47.15 -16.71 8.82
N PRO A 228 -46.82 -17.17 7.60
CA PRO A 228 -46.79 -16.40 6.35
C PRO A 228 -48.19 -15.89 5.93
N PHE A 229 -48.22 -14.75 5.23
CA PHE A 229 -49.47 -14.11 4.81
C PHE A 229 -50.21 -14.97 3.77
N ASP A 230 -51.48 -15.27 4.04
CA ASP A 230 -52.38 -15.99 3.14
C ASP A 230 -53.49 -15.02 2.68
N PRO A 231 -53.45 -14.55 1.42
CA PRO A 231 -54.44 -13.61 0.90
C PRO A 231 -55.87 -14.18 0.87
N ILE A 232 -56.02 -15.49 0.67
CA ILE A 232 -57.33 -16.15 0.55
C ILE A 232 -57.98 -16.24 1.93
N MET A 233 -57.22 -16.63 2.95
CA MET A 233 -57.68 -16.64 4.34
C MET A 233 -57.91 -15.23 4.89
N PHE A 234 -57.10 -14.25 4.48
CA PHE A 234 -57.30 -12.82 4.78
C PHE A 234 -58.67 -12.32 4.27
N MET A 235 -58.95 -12.47 2.97
CA MET A 235 -60.22 -12.03 2.36
C MET A 235 -61.42 -12.77 2.93
N ARG A 236 -61.32 -14.09 3.14
CA ARG A 236 -62.39 -14.88 3.79
C ARG A 236 -62.69 -14.39 5.22
N ASN A 237 -61.67 -14.04 6.01
CA ASN A 237 -61.87 -13.54 7.38
C ASN A 237 -62.54 -12.16 7.44
N ILE A 238 -62.32 -11.30 6.43
CA ILE A 238 -63.03 -10.01 6.32
C ILE A 238 -64.49 -10.25 5.92
N MET A 239 -64.72 -11.00 4.83
CA MET A 239 -66.07 -11.24 4.32
C MET A 239 -66.96 -12.01 5.32
N ARG A 240 -66.37 -12.90 6.14
CA ARG A 240 -67.11 -13.57 7.24
C ARG A 240 -67.67 -12.57 8.26
N GLN A 241 -66.95 -11.48 8.52
CA GLN A 241 -67.37 -10.45 9.48
C GLN A 241 -68.40 -9.50 8.86
N PHE A 242 -68.21 -9.09 7.59
CA PHE A 242 -69.16 -8.22 6.89
C PHE A 242 -70.54 -8.86 6.65
N TYR A 243 -70.61 -10.16 6.31
CA TYR A 243 -71.89 -10.85 6.30
C TYR A 243 -72.45 -11.06 7.71
N GLY A 244 -71.59 -11.27 8.71
CA GLY A 244 -72.01 -11.36 10.11
C GLY A 244 -72.70 -10.09 10.63
N SER A 245 -72.22 -8.90 10.23
CA SER A 245 -72.84 -7.61 10.58
C SER A 245 -74.08 -7.27 9.73
N SER A 246 -74.28 -7.94 8.59
CA SER A 246 -75.40 -7.68 7.66
C SER A 246 -76.74 -8.34 8.06
N PHE A 247 -76.78 -9.15 9.13
CA PHE A 247 -78.01 -9.78 9.63
C PHE A 247 -78.51 -9.06 10.90
N PRO A 248 -79.47 -8.13 10.81
CA PRO A 248 -79.95 -7.39 11.98
C PRO A 248 -80.68 -8.29 12.99
N GLN A 249 -80.35 -8.13 14.27
CA GLN A 249 -81.05 -8.80 15.38
C GLN A 249 -82.45 -8.19 15.55
N LEU A 250 -83.48 -8.86 15.03
CA LEU A 250 -84.88 -8.50 15.25
C LEU A 250 -85.32 -8.79 16.69
N ALA A 251 -85.17 -7.79 17.55
CA ALA A 251 -86.06 -7.56 18.69
C ALA A 251 -87.26 -6.69 18.20
N ALA A 252 -88.51 -6.86 18.63
CA ALA A 252 -89.03 -7.71 19.69
C ALA A 252 -90.50 -8.12 19.45
N ARG A 253 -90.85 -9.39 19.74
CA ARG A 253 -91.99 -9.77 20.60
C ARG A 253 -91.84 -11.24 21.02
N GLY A 254 -92.38 -11.58 22.18
CA GLY A 254 -91.94 -12.75 22.94
C GLY A 254 -92.26 -14.12 22.33
N GLN A 255 -91.22 -14.93 22.15
CA GLN A 255 -91.20 -16.38 22.41
C GLN A 255 -89.75 -16.88 22.49
N SER A 256 -89.53 -18.01 23.16
CA SER A 256 -88.29 -18.42 23.86
C SER A 256 -86.97 -18.34 23.07
N CYS A 257 -85.93 -17.89 23.76
CA CYS A 257 -84.56 -17.78 23.23
C CYS A 257 -83.71 -19.02 23.55
N GLN A 258 -83.65 -19.99 22.62
CA GLN A 258 -82.52 -20.95 22.60
C GLN A 258 -82.07 -21.38 21.18
N GLU A 259 -82.86 -21.13 20.12
CA GLU A 259 -82.52 -21.52 18.73
C GLU A 259 -82.04 -20.39 17.79
N ARG A 260 -81.92 -19.13 18.27
CA ARG A 260 -81.66 -17.98 17.39
C ARG A 260 -80.17 -17.70 17.09
N ALA A 261 -79.23 -18.30 17.82
CA ALA A 261 -77.80 -18.05 17.61
C ALA A 261 -77.17 -18.95 16.51
N THR A 262 -77.74 -20.12 16.26
CA THR A 262 -77.21 -21.14 15.34
C THR A 262 -77.51 -20.87 13.86
N THR A 263 -78.57 -20.10 13.54
CA THR A 263 -79.00 -19.84 12.16
C THR A 263 -78.13 -18.82 11.43
N VAL A 264 -77.74 -17.71 12.05
CA VAL A 264 -76.94 -16.65 11.39
C VAL A 264 -75.54 -17.17 11.02
N GLY A 265 -74.86 -17.85 11.95
CA GLY A 265 -73.54 -18.44 11.68
C GLY A 265 -73.57 -19.48 10.55
N ALA A 266 -74.62 -20.31 10.51
CA ALA A 266 -74.82 -21.28 9.43
C ALA A 266 -75.14 -20.62 8.09
N GLN A 267 -75.90 -19.51 8.07
CA GLN A 267 -76.18 -18.74 6.85
C GLN A 267 -74.93 -18.04 6.30
N VAL A 268 -74.12 -17.41 7.16
CA VAL A 268 -72.81 -16.84 6.78
C VAL A 268 -71.91 -17.93 6.21
N LEU A 269 -71.76 -19.07 6.88
CA LEU A 269 -70.97 -20.20 6.38
C LEU A 269 -71.49 -20.74 5.05
N LYS A 270 -72.81 -20.89 4.88
CA LYS A 270 -73.40 -21.36 3.62
C LYS A 270 -73.14 -20.39 2.47
N LYS A 271 -73.20 -19.07 2.72
CA LYS A 271 -72.84 -18.05 1.73
C LYS A 271 -71.33 -18.03 1.42
N MET A 272 -70.48 -18.24 2.43
CA MET A 272 -69.02 -18.37 2.24
C MET A 272 -68.64 -19.61 1.42
N LEU A 273 -69.38 -20.72 1.55
CA LEU A 273 -69.14 -21.96 0.81
C LEU A 273 -69.60 -21.88 -0.66
N THR A 274 -70.49 -20.96 -1.01
CA THR A 274 -70.92 -20.73 -2.41
C THR A 274 -70.00 -19.79 -3.19
N ILE A 275 -69.19 -18.98 -2.52
CA ILE A 275 -68.22 -18.08 -3.18
C ILE A 275 -66.99 -18.91 -3.58
N LYS A 276 -66.70 -19.00 -4.88
CA LYS A 276 -65.47 -19.65 -5.33
C LYS A 276 -64.25 -18.81 -4.98
N GLN A 277 -63.09 -19.44 -4.94
CA GLN A 277 -61.83 -18.76 -4.62
C GLN A 277 -61.43 -17.70 -5.66
N GLU A 278 -61.83 -17.89 -6.92
CA GLU A 278 -61.64 -16.95 -8.04
C GLU A 278 -62.51 -15.69 -7.90
N ASP A 279 -63.73 -15.80 -7.38
CA ASP A 279 -64.73 -14.71 -7.30
C ASP A 279 -64.63 -13.88 -5.99
N LEU A 280 -63.72 -14.24 -5.07
CA LEU A 280 -63.63 -13.67 -3.71
C LEU A 280 -63.37 -12.15 -3.66
N VAL A 281 -62.62 -11.63 -4.63
CA VAL A 281 -62.26 -10.20 -4.70
C VAL A 281 -63.40 -9.38 -5.29
N ASP A 282 -64.11 -9.93 -6.28
CA ASP A 282 -65.23 -9.26 -6.94
C ASP A 282 -66.44 -9.15 -5.99
N GLU A 283 -66.84 -10.24 -5.32
CA GLU A 283 -67.90 -10.19 -4.29
C GLU A 283 -67.50 -9.30 -3.10
N PHE A 284 -66.21 -9.18 -2.76
CA PHE A 284 -65.74 -8.22 -1.76
C PHE A 284 -65.94 -6.78 -2.23
N ASN A 285 -65.48 -6.45 -3.44
CA ASN A 285 -65.61 -5.12 -4.02
C ASN A 285 -67.09 -4.72 -4.14
N ASP A 286 -67.94 -5.59 -4.67
CA ASP A 286 -69.39 -5.35 -4.76
C ASP A 286 -70.04 -5.11 -3.39
N HIS A 287 -69.56 -5.77 -2.33
CA HIS A 287 -70.09 -5.56 -0.98
C HIS A 287 -69.68 -4.23 -0.35
N VAL A 288 -68.48 -3.70 -0.67
CA VAL A 288 -67.93 -2.48 -0.04
C VAL A 288 -68.06 -1.22 -0.91
N ASN A 289 -68.26 -1.34 -2.22
CA ASN A 289 -68.23 -0.21 -3.16
C ASN A 289 -69.21 0.91 -2.78
N ASN A 290 -70.39 0.57 -2.26
CA ASN A 290 -71.44 1.51 -1.85
C ASN A 290 -71.60 1.67 -0.33
N LYS A 291 -70.69 1.12 0.48
CA LYS A 291 -70.77 1.14 1.95
C LYS A 291 -69.57 1.83 2.59
N SER A 292 -69.73 2.29 3.83
CA SER A 292 -68.63 2.72 4.68
C SER A 292 -68.03 1.52 5.43
N TYR A 293 -66.70 1.37 5.40
CA TYR A 293 -66.00 0.31 6.11
C TYR A 293 -64.92 0.80 7.09
N LEU A 294 -64.85 0.11 8.23
CA LEU A 294 -63.80 0.23 9.25
C LEU A 294 -63.11 -1.13 9.42
N ILE A 295 -61.83 -1.18 9.04
CA ILE A 295 -61.03 -2.40 9.14
C ILE A 295 -59.86 -2.16 10.10
N VAL A 296 -59.75 -3.01 11.14
CA VAL A 296 -58.61 -3.00 12.07
C VAL A 296 -57.66 -4.13 11.71
N LEU A 297 -56.41 -3.80 11.42
CA LEU A 297 -55.33 -4.75 11.16
C LEU A 297 -54.39 -4.81 12.36
N ASN A 298 -54.37 -5.96 13.03
CA ASN A 298 -53.44 -6.25 14.12
C ASN A 298 -52.25 -7.08 13.63
N ASP A 299 -51.09 -6.86 14.27
CA ASP A 299 -49.84 -7.61 14.09
C ASP A 299 -49.21 -7.46 12.68
N LEU A 300 -49.37 -6.30 12.04
CA LEU A 300 -48.67 -5.99 10.79
C LEU A 300 -47.15 -5.86 11.04
N CYS A 301 -46.38 -6.84 10.57
CA CYS A 301 -44.95 -6.97 10.87
C CYS A 301 -44.01 -6.47 9.76
N THR A 302 -44.47 -6.25 8.52
CA THR A 302 -43.65 -5.66 7.44
C THR A 302 -44.44 -4.65 6.62
N ILE A 303 -43.73 -3.77 5.89
CA ILE A 303 -44.37 -2.87 4.92
C ILE A 303 -44.72 -3.59 3.62
N GLU A 304 -44.03 -4.67 3.28
CA GLU A 304 -44.34 -5.53 2.13
C GLU A 304 -45.76 -6.09 2.27
N ASP A 305 -46.09 -6.66 3.44
CA ASP A 305 -47.45 -7.16 3.75
C ASP A 305 -48.52 -6.08 3.51
N TRP A 306 -48.26 -4.83 3.95
CA TRP A 306 -49.19 -3.71 3.73
C TRP A 306 -49.31 -3.29 2.28
N ASP A 307 -48.18 -3.27 1.56
CA ASP A 307 -48.16 -2.90 0.14
C ASP A 307 -48.91 -3.91 -0.73
N TRP A 308 -49.00 -5.18 -0.31
CA TRP A 308 -49.93 -6.16 -0.85
C TRP A 308 -51.36 -5.94 -0.36
N ILE A 309 -51.58 -5.86 0.95
CA ILE A 309 -52.92 -5.75 1.59
C ILE A 309 -53.71 -4.55 1.05
N LYS A 310 -53.07 -3.39 0.87
CA LYS A 310 -53.74 -2.18 0.39
C LYS A 310 -54.32 -2.29 -1.03
N THR A 311 -53.87 -3.26 -1.84
CA THR A 311 -54.38 -3.44 -3.21
C THR A 311 -55.76 -4.07 -3.26
N TYR A 312 -56.20 -4.73 -2.18
CA TYR A 312 -57.53 -5.33 -2.07
C TYR A 312 -58.63 -4.33 -1.69
N PHE A 313 -58.29 -3.10 -1.31
CA PHE A 313 -59.26 -2.11 -0.83
C PHE A 313 -59.58 -1.07 -1.91
N PRO A 314 -60.85 -0.93 -2.35
CA PRO A 314 -61.21 0.05 -3.35
C PRO A 314 -61.06 1.48 -2.82
N LEU A 315 -60.65 2.39 -3.72
CA LEU A 315 -60.53 3.82 -3.49
C LEU A 315 -61.89 4.50 -3.73
N ASN A 316 -62.84 4.28 -2.82
CA ASN A 316 -64.16 4.90 -2.83
C ASN A 316 -64.32 5.93 -1.69
N ASN A 317 -64.97 7.06 -2.00
CA ASN A 317 -65.06 8.24 -1.14
C ASN A 317 -66.10 8.14 0.01
N ASN A 318 -66.38 6.92 0.49
CA ASN A 318 -67.43 6.65 1.47
C ASN A 318 -66.98 6.91 2.92
N GLY A 319 -65.91 7.68 3.13
CA GLY A 319 -65.35 7.98 4.46
C GLY A 319 -64.63 6.80 5.12
N ASN A 320 -64.13 5.85 4.33
CA ASN A 320 -63.54 4.59 4.80
C ASN A 320 -62.31 4.78 5.70
N ARG A 321 -62.12 3.88 6.68
CA ARG A 321 -61.02 3.96 7.66
C ARG A 321 -60.32 2.61 7.81
N ILE A 322 -58.98 2.63 7.79
CA ILE A 322 -58.15 1.46 8.10
C ILE A 322 -57.25 1.80 9.28
N VAL A 323 -57.37 1.05 10.37
CA VAL A 323 -56.58 1.23 11.59
C VAL A 323 -55.53 0.14 11.66
N VAL A 324 -54.26 0.50 11.72
CA VAL A 324 -53.13 -0.44 11.73
C VAL A 324 -52.44 -0.42 13.08
N ALA A 325 -52.47 -1.54 13.81
CA ALA A 325 -51.73 -1.73 15.06
C ALA A 325 -50.42 -2.50 14.78
N THR A 326 -49.28 -1.87 15.07
CA THR A 326 -47.96 -2.48 14.86
C THR A 326 -46.96 -2.14 15.96
N GLN A 327 -46.04 -3.06 16.23
CA GLN A 327 -44.92 -2.84 17.15
C GLN A 327 -43.78 -2.05 16.48
N GLN A 328 -43.77 -1.95 15.14
CA GLN A 328 -42.72 -1.29 14.37
C GLN A 328 -43.15 0.12 13.97
N VAL A 329 -42.46 1.14 14.52
CA VAL A 329 -42.69 2.56 14.19
C VAL A 329 -42.52 2.86 12.70
N GLU A 330 -41.68 2.05 12.07
CA GLU A 330 -41.25 2.11 10.67
C GLU A 330 -42.45 1.80 9.75
N VAL A 331 -43.06 0.64 9.97
CA VAL A 331 -44.31 0.19 9.34
C VAL A 331 -45.42 1.22 9.60
N ALA A 332 -45.60 1.67 10.85
CA ALA A 332 -46.63 2.67 11.19
C ALA A 332 -46.48 3.97 10.38
N SER A 333 -45.26 4.50 10.24
CA SER A 333 -45.01 5.72 9.48
C SER A 333 -45.20 5.56 7.97
N LEU A 334 -44.89 4.37 7.44
CA LEU A 334 -44.98 4.07 6.02
C LEU A 334 -46.41 3.78 5.55
N CYS A 335 -47.22 3.09 6.35
CA CYS A 335 -48.61 2.77 5.99
C CYS A 335 -49.46 4.02 5.68
N VAL A 336 -49.19 5.13 6.37
CA VAL A 336 -49.89 6.42 6.25
C VAL A 336 -49.34 7.28 5.10
N GLY A 337 -48.10 7.05 4.67
CA GLY A 337 -47.49 7.71 3.52
C GLY A 337 -46.82 9.07 3.79
N LYS A 338 -46.34 9.71 2.71
CA LYS A 338 -45.35 10.82 2.74
C LYS A 338 -45.79 12.14 3.41
N LYS A 339 -47.06 12.28 3.83
CA LYS A 339 -47.60 13.47 4.53
C LYS A 339 -48.06 13.16 5.97
N CYS A 340 -47.51 12.11 6.58
CA CYS A 340 -47.85 11.72 7.94
C CYS A 340 -47.56 12.81 8.98
N ARG A 341 -48.48 12.99 9.93
CA ARG A 341 -48.26 13.66 11.23
C ARG A 341 -48.14 12.62 12.33
N VAL A 342 -47.32 12.92 13.33
CA VAL A 342 -47.15 12.12 14.56
C VAL A 342 -47.61 12.93 15.78
N SER A 343 -48.51 12.36 16.56
CA SER A 343 -49.08 12.93 17.80
C SER A 343 -49.18 11.88 18.91
N GLU A 344 -49.12 12.30 20.18
CA GLU A 344 -49.38 11.43 21.35
C GLU A 344 -50.90 11.21 21.51
N LEU A 345 -51.30 9.99 21.85
CA LEU A 345 -52.70 9.61 22.09
C LEU A 345 -53.17 10.11 23.46
N LYS A 346 -54.33 10.77 23.52
CA LYS A 346 -54.90 11.33 24.77
C LYS A 346 -55.33 10.19 25.72
N GLN A 347 -54.73 10.16 26.91
CA GLN A 347 -54.71 9.02 27.84
C GLN A 347 -56.03 8.24 28.04
N LEU A 348 -55.89 6.91 28.17
CA LEU A 348 -56.82 6.04 28.90
C LEU A 348 -56.14 5.19 30.01
N SER A 349 -54.81 5.28 30.18
CA SER A 349 -54.08 4.78 31.36
C SER A 349 -52.81 5.62 31.59
N ALA A 350 -52.28 5.63 32.82
CA ALA A 350 -51.17 6.51 33.20
C ALA A 350 -49.80 6.07 32.66
N ASP A 351 -49.62 4.77 32.39
CA ASP A 351 -48.29 4.15 32.27
C ASP A 351 -47.89 3.73 30.85
N GLN A 352 -48.69 4.07 29.83
CA GLN A 352 -48.47 3.65 28.44
C GLN A 352 -48.53 4.83 27.46
N THR A 353 -47.39 5.18 26.85
CA THR A 353 -47.31 6.20 25.79
C THR A 353 -47.56 5.56 24.42
N LEU A 354 -48.72 5.85 23.82
CA LEU A 354 -49.04 5.48 22.44
C LEU A 354 -48.95 6.69 21.52
N TYR A 355 -48.47 6.47 20.30
CA TYR A 355 -48.37 7.48 19.25
C TYR A 355 -49.24 7.10 18.05
N ILE A 356 -49.92 8.11 17.48
CA ILE A 356 -50.74 7.96 16.28
C ILE A 356 -50.03 8.62 15.09
N PHE A 357 -50.02 7.90 13.98
CA PHE A 357 -49.58 8.31 12.66
C PHE A 357 -50.83 8.48 11.80
N TYR A 358 -51.05 9.67 11.23
CA TYR A 358 -52.23 9.99 10.41
C TYR A 358 -51.94 11.08 9.37
N ASN A 359 -52.72 11.13 8.29
CA ASN A 359 -52.52 12.10 7.21
C ASN A 359 -53.04 13.51 7.59
N LYS A 360 -52.42 14.57 7.07
CA LYS A 360 -52.80 15.96 7.35
C LYS A 360 -53.88 16.47 6.39
N SER A 361 -55.13 16.53 6.86
CA SER A 361 -56.21 17.25 6.18
C SER A 361 -55.95 18.77 6.14
N SER A 362 -56.52 19.45 5.14
CA SER A 362 -56.36 20.89 4.91
C SER A 362 -57.37 21.72 5.70
N GLU A 363 -57.11 21.94 6.99
CA GLU A 363 -57.86 22.91 7.79
C GLU A 363 -57.60 24.35 7.30
N GLY A 364 -58.63 24.98 6.73
CA GLY A 364 -58.83 26.43 6.81
C GLY A 364 -59.71 26.78 8.02
N GLY A 365 -59.83 28.03 8.47
CA GLY A 365 -59.12 29.23 8.04
C GLY A 365 -59.87 30.50 8.47
N THR A 366 -59.17 31.52 9.00
CA THR A 366 -59.63 32.89 9.36
C THR A 366 -58.42 33.63 9.96
N TYR A 367 -58.07 34.92 9.72
CA TYR A 367 -58.49 35.98 8.80
C TYR A 367 -57.19 36.65 8.24
N SER A 368 -57.04 36.87 6.92
CA SER A 368 -57.20 38.17 6.18
C SER A 368 -56.23 39.29 6.64
N MET A 369 -55.46 39.98 5.77
CA MET A 369 -55.92 40.57 4.49
C MET A 369 -55.33 40.03 3.18
N LYS A 370 -56.31 39.68 2.34
CA LYS A 370 -56.41 39.54 0.88
C LYS A 370 -56.23 40.89 0.11
N PRO A 371 -56.36 40.95 -1.24
CA PRO A 371 -56.03 39.95 -2.29
C PRO A 371 -55.38 40.63 -3.53
N GLU A 372 -55.53 39.99 -4.70
CA GLU A 372 -55.29 40.45 -6.09
C GLU A 372 -53.86 40.22 -6.62
N SER A 373 -53.66 39.59 -7.78
CA SER A 373 -54.63 38.99 -8.72
C SER A 373 -54.08 37.74 -9.44
N SER A 374 -55.02 36.92 -9.94
CA SER A 374 -54.81 35.76 -10.84
C SER A 374 -53.98 36.14 -12.08
N SER A 375 -53.24 35.25 -12.74
CA SER A 375 -53.71 34.00 -13.37
C SER A 375 -52.50 33.13 -13.79
N SER A 376 -52.37 31.87 -13.35
CA SER A 376 -52.98 30.61 -13.85
C SER A 376 -52.23 29.92 -15.00
N THR A 377 -52.07 28.58 -14.89
CA THR A 377 -51.92 27.58 -15.98
C THR A 377 -50.73 27.71 -16.96
N ASN A 378 -50.18 26.66 -17.58
CA ASN A 378 -50.29 25.20 -17.44
C ASN A 378 -48.99 24.59 -18.02
N ILE A 379 -48.57 23.41 -17.57
CA ILE A 379 -47.50 22.64 -18.25
C ILE A 379 -48.16 21.54 -19.09
N ALA A 380 -48.03 21.65 -20.41
CA ALA A 380 -48.28 20.58 -21.35
C ALA A 380 -47.44 20.78 -22.62
N THR A 381 -47.24 19.68 -23.35
CA THR A 381 -46.75 19.57 -24.75
C THR A 381 -45.33 20.04 -25.08
N CYS A 382 -44.63 19.14 -25.77
CA CYS A 382 -43.50 19.48 -26.65
C CYS A 382 -43.97 20.43 -27.75
N ASN A 383 -43.11 21.37 -28.17
CA ASN A 383 -42.88 21.64 -29.59
C ASN A 383 -41.63 22.51 -29.83
N SER A 384 -41.04 22.30 -30.99
CA SER A 384 -39.87 23.01 -31.54
C SER A 384 -40.26 24.32 -32.26
N SER A 385 -39.24 25.08 -32.68
CA SER A 385 -39.28 26.25 -33.59
C SER A 385 -39.76 27.58 -32.94
N ILE A 386 -39.37 28.80 -33.37
CA ILE A 386 -38.75 29.26 -34.65
C ILE A 386 -37.64 30.33 -34.39
N VAL A 387 -36.54 30.18 -35.14
CA VAL A 387 -35.59 31.14 -35.79
C VAL A 387 -36.07 32.63 -35.90
N PRO A 388 -35.18 33.68 -35.85
CA PRO A 388 -34.66 34.25 -37.11
C PRO A 388 -33.24 34.87 -37.12
N SER A 389 -32.59 34.74 -38.29
CA SER A 389 -31.63 35.67 -38.96
C SER A 389 -30.39 36.19 -38.21
N SER A 390 -29.20 36.34 -38.81
CA SER A 390 -28.69 36.12 -40.19
C SER A 390 -27.26 35.50 -40.08
N GLU A 391 -26.53 35.05 -41.10
CA GLU A 391 -26.44 35.38 -42.54
C GLU A 391 -25.76 34.20 -43.30
N ILE A 392 -25.92 34.11 -44.64
CA ILE A 392 -25.27 33.12 -45.52
C ILE A 392 -24.36 33.87 -46.52
N PRO A 393 -23.21 33.33 -46.95
CA PRO A 393 -23.13 32.64 -48.27
C PRO A 393 -22.45 31.25 -48.16
N ALA A 394 -22.99 30.17 -48.75
CA ALA A 394 -22.91 29.75 -50.16
C ALA A 394 -21.59 29.01 -50.49
N GLY A 395 -21.59 27.83 -51.14
CA GLY A 395 -22.73 27.06 -51.66
C GLY A 395 -22.38 25.64 -52.14
N ASP A 396 -23.35 25.06 -52.87
CA ASP A 396 -23.32 23.86 -53.74
C ASP A 396 -23.02 22.48 -53.10
N GLN A 397 -24.06 21.66 -52.85
CA GLN A 397 -24.71 20.68 -53.76
C GLN A 397 -23.80 19.45 -54.05
N ALA A 398 -24.04 18.28 -53.44
CA ALA A 398 -25.05 17.26 -53.79
C ALA A 398 -24.73 16.53 -55.12
N THR A 399 -24.92 15.22 -55.29
CA THR A 399 -25.71 14.21 -54.56
C THR A 399 -24.79 13.09 -53.95
N ASP A 400 -25.15 11.84 -53.59
CA ASP A 400 -26.38 11.03 -53.74
C ASP A 400 -26.56 9.95 -52.63
N ALA A 401 -27.52 9.05 -52.85
CA ALA A 401 -28.06 8.00 -51.99
C ALA A 401 -27.14 6.79 -51.68
N ALA A 402 -27.28 6.25 -50.46
CA ALA A 402 -27.83 4.90 -50.21
C ALA A 402 -27.90 4.58 -48.69
N GLY A 403 -28.95 3.91 -48.24
CA GLY A 403 -29.16 3.60 -46.82
C GLY A 403 -28.32 2.42 -46.31
N GLY A 404 -27.64 2.61 -45.17
CA GLY A 404 -26.88 1.57 -44.46
C GLY A 404 -27.15 1.58 -42.96
N LYS A 405 -27.48 0.42 -42.38
CA LYS A 405 -27.80 0.29 -40.94
C LYS A 405 -26.52 0.42 -40.10
N ASN A 406 -26.35 1.54 -39.40
CA ASN A 406 -25.27 1.72 -38.43
C ASN A 406 -25.49 0.91 -37.14
N ALA A 407 -25.18 -0.39 -37.19
CA ALA A 407 -24.91 -1.16 -35.98
C ALA A 407 -23.54 -0.74 -35.42
N MET A 408 -23.49 -0.33 -34.14
CA MET A 408 -22.22 -0.03 -33.49
C MET A 408 -21.27 -1.24 -33.53
N PRO A 409 -19.99 -1.07 -33.94
CA PRO A 409 -19.04 -2.16 -33.90
C PRO A 409 -18.68 -2.48 -32.44
N LYS A 410 -19.09 -3.67 -31.97
CA LYS A 410 -18.64 -4.24 -30.69
C LYS A 410 -17.11 -4.38 -30.70
N ARG A 411 -16.41 -3.46 -30.05
CA ARG A 411 -14.95 -3.51 -29.84
C ARG A 411 -14.56 -4.64 -28.87
N SER A 412 -14.46 -5.87 -29.38
CA SER A 412 -13.83 -7.01 -28.72
C SER A 412 -13.23 -7.94 -29.77
N LEU A 413 -12.12 -7.50 -30.38
CA LEU A 413 -11.27 -8.37 -31.21
C LEU A 413 -9.92 -8.55 -30.53
N THR A 414 -9.35 -9.74 -30.73
CA THR A 414 -8.29 -10.35 -29.93
C THR A 414 -7.06 -9.45 -29.79
N ARG A 415 -6.66 -9.17 -28.54
CA ARG A 415 -5.51 -8.32 -28.22
C ARG A 415 -4.17 -8.83 -28.76
N ILE A 416 -4.07 -10.15 -29.01
CA ILE A 416 -2.91 -10.76 -29.69
C ILE A 416 -2.81 -10.22 -31.12
N MET A 417 -3.83 -10.44 -31.96
CA MET A 417 -3.78 -10.10 -33.39
C MET A 417 -3.83 -8.59 -33.66
N SER A 418 -4.55 -7.82 -32.83
CA SER A 418 -4.61 -6.36 -32.97
C SER A 418 -3.33 -5.64 -32.53
N ILE A 419 -2.52 -6.23 -31.65
CA ILE A 419 -1.16 -5.74 -31.36
C ILE A 419 -0.20 -6.17 -32.47
N THR A 420 -0.32 -7.38 -33.02
CA THR A 420 0.50 -7.81 -34.19
C THR A 420 0.31 -6.89 -35.40
N ALA A 421 -0.92 -6.39 -35.65
CA ALA A 421 -1.17 -5.41 -36.71
C ALA A 421 -0.52 -4.03 -36.48
N ALA A 422 -0.27 -3.65 -35.22
CA ALA A 422 0.45 -2.41 -34.85
C ALA A 422 1.97 -2.61 -34.65
N LEU A 423 2.41 -3.86 -34.59
CA LEU A 423 3.81 -4.31 -34.51
C LEU A 423 4.26 -5.06 -35.76
N GLY A 424 3.60 -4.81 -36.91
CA GLY A 424 4.05 -5.30 -38.20
C GLY A 424 5.51 -4.92 -38.43
N GLU A 425 6.32 -5.92 -38.81
CA GLU A 425 7.75 -5.78 -39.10
C GLU A 425 8.61 -5.30 -37.92
N SER A 426 8.89 -6.19 -36.96
CA SER A 426 10.10 -6.06 -36.14
C SER A 426 10.65 -7.43 -35.71
N GLN A 427 11.90 -7.69 -36.13
CA GLN A 427 12.77 -8.71 -35.56
C GLN A 427 12.90 -8.46 -34.04
N VAL A 428 12.89 -9.50 -33.20
CA VAL A 428 12.96 -9.32 -31.73
C VAL A 428 14.38 -8.94 -31.30
N ILE A 429 14.67 -7.64 -31.32
CA ILE A 429 16.01 -7.10 -31.05
C ILE A 429 16.50 -7.50 -29.68
N GLY A 430 17.70 -8.10 -29.64
CA GLY A 430 18.46 -8.28 -28.43
C GLY A 430 17.98 -9.36 -27.47
N ARG A 431 17.18 -10.34 -27.95
CA ARG A 431 16.65 -11.47 -27.16
C ARG A 431 17.12 -12.86 -27.61
N GLU A 432 18.08 -12.92 -28.53
CA GLU A 432 18.63 -14.18 -29.06
C GLU A 432 19.24 -15.06 -27.96
N THR A 433 19.77 -14.45 -26.89
CA THR A 433 20.26 -15.13 -25.69
C THR A 433 19.18 -15.89 -24.93
N GLU A 434 18.03 -15.27 -24.67
CA GLU A 434 16.90 -15.90 -23.99
C GLU A 434 16.21 -16.93 -24.90
N LYS A 435 16.11 -16.63 -26.20
CA LYS A 435 15.57 -17.53 -27.23
C LYS A 435 16.37 -18.84 -27.29
N SER A 436 17.69 -18.75 -27.46
CA SER A 436 18.60 -19.90 -27.52
C SER A 436 18.69 -20.71 -26.21
N GLN A 437 18.31 -20.14 -25.06
CA GLN A 437 18.19 -20.88 -23.80
C GLN A 437 16.85 -21.60 -23.62
N ILE A 438 15.75 -21.02 -24.12
CA ILE A 438 14.39 -21.57 -23.94
C ILE A 438 14.09 -22.64 -25.00
N LEU A 439 14.50 -22.44 -26.26
CA LEU A 439 14.25 -23.37 -27.37
C LEU A 439 14.70 -24.82 -27.07
N PRO A 440 15.91 -25.09 -26.54
CA PRO A 440 16.33 -26.45 -26.19
C PRO A 440 15.42 -27.16 -25.19
N LEU A 441 14.83 -26.43 -24.22
CA LEU A 441 13.89 -27.02 -23.25
C LEU A 441 12.54 -27.39 -23.87
N ILE A 442 12.12 -26.68 -24.91
CA ILE A 442 10.91 -26.99 -25.67
C ILE A 442 11.17 -28.20 -26.57
N SER A 443 12.30 -28.18 -27.29
CA SER A 443 12.67 -29.20 -28.26
C SER A 443 13.07 -30.54 -27.62
N ASP A 444 13.59 -30.55 -26.38
CA ASP A 444 13.99 -31.75 -25.62
C ASP A 444 12.96 -32.89 -25.72
N THR A 445 13.33 -33.94 -26.44
CA THR A 445 12.57 -35.19 -26.65
C THR A 445 12.93 -36.29 -25.65
N SER A 446 13.98 -36.13 -24.83
CA SER A 446 14.42 -37.15 -23.87
C SER A 446 13.46 -37.28 -22.67
N SER A 447 12.83 -36.17 -22.28
CA SER A 447 11.87 -36.09 -21.17
C SER A 447 10.44 -36.35 -21.63
N LYS A 448 9.91 -37.55 -21.38
CA LYS A 448 8.47 -37.88 -21.53
C LYS A 448 7.56 -37.12 -20.55
N GLU A 449 8.09 -36.64 -19.43
CA GLU A 449 7.34 -35.82 -18.46
C GLU A 449 6.72 -34.56 -19.10
N PHE A 450 5.55 -34.21 -18.59
CA PHE A 450 4.85 -32.95 -18.81
C PHE A 450 5.64 -31.79 -18.20
N GLN A 451 6.14 -30.87 -19.02
CA GLN A 451 6.97 -29.74 -18.56
C GLN A 451 6.29 -28.37 -18.77
N VAL A 452 6.41 -27.52 -17.75
CA VAL A 452 5.99 -26.11 -17.76
C VAL A 452 7.22 -25.22 -17.71
N ILE A 453 7.30 -24.25 -18.61
CA ILE A 453 8.33 -23.20 -18.70
C ILE A 453 7.64 -21.86 -18.39
N SER A 454 8.16 -21.10 -17.42
CA SER A 454 7.55 -19.85 -16.97
C SER A 454 8.46 -18.66 -17.25
N VAL A 455 7.99 -17.72 -18.06
CA VAL A 455 8.68 -16.46 -18.39
C VAL A 455 8.05 -15.32 -17.60
N TRP A 456 8.83 -14.63 -16.77
CA TRP A 456 8.32 -13.59 -15.88
C TRP A 456 9.14 -12.29 -15.89
N GLY A 457 8.52 -11.21 -15.42
CA GLY A 457 9.12 -9.88 -15.32
C GLY A 457 8.09 -8.76 -15.44
N MET A 458 8.52 -7.52 -15.31
CA MET A 458 7.70 -6.31 -15.41
C MET A 458 6.83 -6.25 -16.69
N GLY A 459 5.69 -5.56 -16.59
CA GLY A 459 4.84 -5.25 -17.75
C GLY A 459 5.62 -4.41 -18.78
N GLY A 460 5.51 -4.75 -20.06
CA GLY A 460 6.21 -4.03 -21.14
C GLY A 460 7.62 -4.53 -21.50
N LEU A 461 8.20 -5.49 -20.76
CA LEU A 461 9.54 -6.05 -21.05
C LEU A 461 9.67 -6.87 -22.35
N GLY A 462 8.55 -7.13 -23.05
CA GLY A 462 8.54 -7.94 -24.28
C GLY A 462 8.30 -9.45 -24.08
N LYS A 463 7.82 -9.90 -22.91
CA LYS A 463 7.54 -11.34 -22.63
C LYS A 463 6.68 -12.00 -23.71
N THR A 464 5.54 -11.39 -24.04
CA THR A 464 4.61 -11.89 -25.06
C THR A 464 5.25 -11.88 -26.45
N ALA A 465 6.10 -10.89 -26.76
CA ALA A 465 6.83 -10.83 -28.03
C ALA A 465 7.87 -11.96 -28.13
N LEU A 466 8.70 -12.16 -27.11
CA LEU A 466 9.67 -13.27 -27.05
C LEU A 466 8.99 -14.64 -27.17
N VAL A 467 7.90 -14.86 -26.44
CA VAL A 467 7.17 -16.15 -26.50
C VAL A 467 6.43 -16.32 -27.83
N THR A 468 5.99 -15.24 -28.48
CA THR A 468 5.41 -15.31 -29.83
C THR A 468 6.47 -15.65 -30.87
N ASP A 469 7.64 -15.03 -30.83
CA ASP A 469 8.78 -15.35 -31.71
C ASP A 469 9.29 -16.78 -31.52
N ILE A 470 9.38 -17.27 -30.27
CA ILE A 470 9.66 -18.68 -29.99
C ILE A 470 8.55 -19.59 -30.56
N TYR A 471 7.27 -19.26 -30.33
CA TYR A 471 6.13 -20.03 -30.82
C TYR A 471 6.04 -20.09 -32.35
N GLN A 472 6.49 -19.03 -33.04
CA GLN A 472 6.54 -18.92 -34.50
C GLN A 472 7.87 -19.42 -35.09
N SER A 473 8.86 -19.79 -34.27
CA SER A 473 10.18 -20.22 -34.74
C SER A 473 10.08 -21.44 -35.66
N GLN A 474 10.75 -21.36 -36.80
CA GLN A 474 10.90 -22.46 -37.76
C GLN A 474 11.63 -23.66 -37.15
N GLU A 475 12.48 -23.43 -36.15
CA GLU A 475 13.22 -24.48 -35.40
C GLU A 475 12.29 -25.43 -34.61
N LEU A 476 11.04 -25.02 -34.34
CA LEU A 476 10.01 -25.87 -33.75
C LEU A 476 9.14 -26.59 -34.79
N GLY A 477 9.36 -26.33 -36.09
CA GLY A 477 8.62 -26.93 -37.20
C GLY A 477 8.59 -28.46 -37.14
N GLY A 478 7.40 -29.05 -37.28
CA GLY A 478 7.20 -30.51 -37.19
C GLY A 478 7.33 -31.13 -35.79
N ALA A 479 7.89 -30.45 -34.79
CA ALA A 479 8.14 -31.03 -33.46
C ALA A 479 6.88 -31.23 -32.59
N PHE A 480 5.78 -30.55 -32.92
CA PHE A 480 4.49 -30.58 -32.20
C PHE A 480 3.34 -30.75 -33.19
N LYS A 481 2.44 -31.69 -32.91
CA LYS A 481 1.28 -32.02 -33.76
C LYS A 481 0.06 -31.12 -33.56
N LYS A 482 0.05 -30.29 -32.51
CA LYS A 482 -0.96 -29.23 -32.27
C LYS A 482 -0.30 -28.11 -31.48
N ARG A 483 -0.72 -26.86 -31.71
CA ARG A 483 -0.26 -25.69 -30.96
C ARG A 483 -1.43 -24.81 -30.55
N ALA A 484 -1.35 -24.15 -29.40
CA ALA A 484 -2.33 -23.16 -28.96
C ALA A 484 -1.65 -22.01 -28.20
N CYS A 485 -2.20 -20.81 -28.32
CA CYS A 485 -1.76 -19.60 -27.63
C CYS A 485 -2.97 -18.77 -27.15
N VAL A 486 -3.19 -18.76 -25.83
CA VAL A 486 -4.37 -18.18 -25.18
C VAL A 486 -3.94 -17.17 -24.12
N THR A 487 -4.25 -15.88 -24.32
CA THR A 487 -4.17 -14.87 -23.26
C THR A 487 -5.27 -15.10 -22.22
N VAL A 488 -4.89 -15.16 -20.95
CA VAL A 488 -5.80 -15.26 -19.80
C VAL A 488 -6.54 -13.93 -19.64
N MET A 489 -7.86 -13.96 -19.84
CA MET A 489 -8.71 -12.76 -19.75
C MET A 489 -9.08 -12.41 -18.31
N LYS A 490 -9.45 -11.14 -18.09
CA LYS A 490 -9.83 -10.60 -16.78
C LYS A 490 -11.19 -9.86 -16.87
N PRO A 491 -12.16 -10.15 -15.98
CA PRO A 491 -12.15 -11.22 -14.99
C PRO A 491 -12.01 -12.61 -15.64
N PHE A 492 -11.46 -13.58 -14.91
CA PHE A 492 -11.24 -14.92 -15.43
C PHE A 492 -12.59 -15.63 -15.68
N ASN A 493 -12.84 -16.01 -16.93
CA ASN A 493 -13.98 -16.82 -17.32
C ASN A 493 -13.45 -18.17 -17.80
N HIS A 494 -13.77 -19.22 -17.04
CA HIS A 494 -13.26 -20.58 -17.24
C HIS A 494 -13.80 -21.23 -18.52
N GLU A 495 -15.09 -21.09 -18.78
CA GLU A 495 -15.79 -21.61 -19.95
C GLU A 495 -15.25 -21.00 -21.26
N GLU A 496 -15.10 -19.67 -21.30
CA GLU A 496 -14.56 -18.96 -22.46
C GLU A 496 -13.07 -19.28 -22.69
N HIS A 497 -12.31 -19.51 -21.60
CA HIS A 497 -10.92 -19.93 -21.70
C HIS A 497 -10.79 -21.33 -22.32
N LEU A 498 -11.57 -22.30 -21.83
CA LEU A 498 -11.62 -23.66 -22.37
C LEU A 498 -12.11 -23.68 -23.83
N ARG A 499 -13.17 -22.93 -24.15
CA ARG A 499 -13.68 -22.77 -25.52
C ARG A 499 -12.57 -22.32 -26.47
N ARG A 500 -11.85 -21.25 -26.12
CA ARG A 500 -10.76 -20.71 -26.98
C ARG A 500 -9.58 -21.67 -27.10
N LEU A 501 -9.26 -22.44 -26.06
CA LEU A 501 -8.22 -23.46 -26.09
C LEU A 501 -8.61 -24.63 -27.02
N VAL A 502 -9.83 -25.15 -26.88
CA VAL A 502 -10.38 -26.21 -27.75
C VAL A 502 -10.43 -25.74 -29.21
N THR A 503 -11.00 -24.56 -29.50
CA THR A 503 -11.10 -24.04 -30.87
C THR A 503 -9.74 -23.89 -31.55
N GLN A 504 -8.69 -23.46 -30.83
CA GLN A 504 -7.34 -23.37 -31.42
C GLN A 504 -6.69 -24.73 -31.65
N LEU A 505 -6.98 -25.72 -30.80
CA LEU A 505 -6.47 -27.08 -30.97
C LEU A 505 -7.22 -27.87 -32.05
N ASP A 506 -8.43 -27.48 -32.46
CA ASP A 506 -9.28 -28.26 -33.38
C ASP A 506 -9.11 -27.91 -34.88
N VAL A 507 -8.33 -26.86 -35.19
CA VAL A 507 -8.26 -26.24 -36.54
C VAL A 507 -7.69 -27.16 -37.62
N GLU A 508 -6.87 -28.15 -37.28
CA GLU A 508 -6.18 -29.02 -38.27
C GLU A 508 -6.99 -30.24 -38.76
N THR A 509 -8.27 -30.35 -38.40
CA THR A 509 -9.10 -31.52 -38.78
C THR A 509 -10.01 -31.28 -39.99
N SER A 510 -9.89 -30.14 -40.68
CA SER A 510 -10.82 -29.73 -41.75
C SER A 510 -10.36 -30.01 -43.19
N GLU A 511 -9.13 -30.47 -43.44
CA GLU A 511 -8.65 -30.74 -44.82
C GLU A 511 -9.15 -32.08 -45.41
N GLU A 512 -9.86 -32.92 -44.64
CA GLU A 512 -10.54 -34.13 -45.15
C GLU A 512 -12.07 -33.97 -45.34
N CYS A 513 -12.63 -32.76 -45.19
CA CYS A 513 -14.08 -32.51 -45.25
C CYS A 513 -14.60 -31.82 -46.53
N ASP A 514 -13.76 -31.65 -47.56
CA ASP A 514 -14.15 -30.96 -48.82
C ASP A 514 -15.03 -31.82 -49.78
N ILE A 515 -15.48 -33.00 -49.36
CA ILE A 515 -16.34 -33.90 -50.18
C ILE A 515 -17.81 -33.90 -49.71
N MET A 516 -18.18 -33.25 -48.59
CA MET A 516 -19.56 -33.32 -48.06
C MET A 516 -20.27 -31.99 -47.77
N HIS A 517 -19.90 -30.92 -48.46
CA HIS A 517 -20.71 -29.68 -48.52
C HIS A 517 -21.82 -29.74 -49.57
N SER A 518 -22.80 -30.63 -49.37
CA SER A 518 -24.06 -30.67 -50.13
C SER A 518 -25.19 -31.34 -49.35
N LEU A 519 -25.63 -30.69 -48.27
CA LEU A 519 -27.02 -30.66 -47.79
C LEU A 519 -27.13 -29.68 -46.61
N GLY A 520 -28.21 -28.89 -46.57
CA GLY A 520 -28.35 -27.78 -45.62
C GLY A 520 -28.47 -28.24 -44.17
N GLY A 521 -27.43 -27.98 -43.36
CA GLY A 521 -27.45 -28.12 -41.91
C GLY A 521 -27.15 -26.78 -41.25
N ALA A 522 -28.05 -26.30 -40.39
CA ALA A 522 -27.85 -25.05 -39.66
C ALA A 522 -26.53 -25.08 -38.87
N HIS A 523 -25.80 -23.95 -38.85
CA HIS A 523 -24.66 -23.77 -37.94
C HIS A 523 -25.11 -24.05 -36.51
N LYS A 524 -24.74 -25.22 -35.97
CA LYS A 524 -24.93 -25.57 -34.57
C LYS A 524 -24.12 -24.60 -33.72
N LYS A 525 -24.81 -23.57 -33.20
CA LYS A 525 -24.33 -22.66 -32.18
C LYS A 525 -24.18 -23.46 -30.87
N LEU A 526 -23.09 -24.21 -30.79
CA LEU A 526 -22.80 -25.20 -29.74
C LEU A 526 -22.50 -24.49 -28.41
N SER A 527 -23.58 -24.28 -27.65
CA SER A 527 -23.51 -24.06 -26.21
C SER A 527 -23.18 -25.39 -25.53
N ARG A 528 -21.90 -25.79 -25.57
CA ARG A 528 -21.36 -26.92 -24.81
C ARG A 528 -21.23 -26.53 -23.33
N THR A 529 -21.50 -27.47 -22.44
CA THR A 529 -21.21 -27.32 -21.00
C THR A 529 -19.69 -27.27 -20.74
N VAL A 530 -19.28 -26.84 -19.56
CA VAL A 530 -17.85 -26.79 -19.17
C VAL A 530 -17.26 -28.21 -19.17
N GLU A 531 -18.03 -29.18 -18.70
CA GLU A 531 -17.69 -30.60 -18.65
C GLU A 531 -17.46 -31.17 -20.06
N GLU A 532 -18.36 -30.92 -21.01
CA GLU A 532 -18.17 -31.30 -22.43
C GLU A 532 -16.91 -30.68 -23.06
N LEU A 533 -16.58 -29.42 -22.70
CA LEU A 533 -15.36 -28.76 -23.16
C LEU A 533 -14.10 -29.37 -22.55
N LYS A 534 -14.15 -29.87 -21.31
CA LYS A 534 -13.03 -30.60 -20.69
C LYS A 534 -12.82 -31.97 -21.32
N ASP A 535 -13.90 -32.74 -21.53
CA ASP A 535 -13.81 -34.06 -22.16
C ASP A 535 -13.25 -33.97 -23.58
N GLU A 536 -13.71 -32.96 -24.34
CA GLU A 536 -13.19 -32.66 -25.67
C GLU A 536 -11.72 -32.21 -25.64
N LEU A 537 -11.34 -31.34 -24.69
CA LEU A 537 -9.93 -30.96 -24.50
C LEU A 537 -9.05 -32.18 -24.17
N GLN A 538 -9.50 -33.06 -23.28
CA GLN A 538 -8.79 -34.30 -22.96
C GLN A 538 -8.64 -35.18 -24.20
N ARG A 539 -9.69 -35.35 -25.02
CA ARG A 539 -9.67 -36.08 -26.29
C ARG A 539 -8.61 -35.53 -27.24
N LEU A 540 -8.56 -34.20 -27.43
CA LEU A 540 -7.63 -33.53 -28.33
C LEU A 540 -6.15 -33.62 -27.88
N LEU A 541 -5.90 -33.80 -26.59
CA LEU A 541 -4.56 -33.83 -25.98
C LEU A 541 -4.03 -35.24 -25.69
N LYS A 542 -4.88 -36.29 -25.71
CA LYS A 542 -4.53 -37.65 -25.26
C LYS A 542 -3.47 -38.36 -26.11
N GLU A 543 -3.37 -38.02 -27.40
CA GLU A 543 -2.55 -38.75 -28.39
C GLU A 543 -1.52 -37.90 -29.15
N LYS A 544 -1.45 -36.59 -28.90
CA LYS A 544 -0.61 -35.65 -29.66
C LYS A 544 0.33 -34.88 -28.74
N ARG A 545 1.58 -34.69 -29.18
CA ARG A 545 2.57 -33.80 -28.53
C ARG A 545 2.19 -32.37 -28.84
N CYS A 546 1.80 -31.61 -27.82
CA CYS A 546 1.24 -30.26 -27.96
C CYS A 546 2.15 -29.18 -27.35
N LEU A 547 2.16 -27.99 -27.97
CA LEU A 547 2.75 -26.78 -27.41
C LEU A 547 1.64 -25.79 -27.04
N ILE A 548 1.46 -25.51 -25.75
CA ILE A 548 0.41 -24.62 -25.26
C ILE A 548 1.03 -23.40 -24.59
N VAL A 549 0.59 -22.20 -24.98
CA VAL A 549 1.01 -20.92 -24.38
C VAL A 549 -0.15 -20.29 -23.62
N PHE A 550 0.08 -19.97 -22.35
CA PHE A 550 -0.83 -19.18 -21.51
C PHE A 550 -0.19 -17.82 -21.21
N ASP A 551 -0.79 -16.73 -21.71
CA ASP A 551 -0.20 -15.38 -21.65
C ASP A 551 -0.92 -14.45 -20.64
N ASP A 552 -0.15 -13.63 -19.91
CA ASP A 552 -0.53 -12.67 -18.84
C ASP A 552 -1.28 -13.29 -17.63
N LEU A 553 -0.92 -14.53 -17.25
CA LEU A 553 -1.44 -15.24 -16.07
C LEU A 553 -1.17 -14.48 -14.76
N SER A 554 -2.14 -14.44 -13.83
CA SER A 554 -2.10 -13.51 -12.69
C SER A 554 -2.56 -14.00 -11.32
N SER A 555 -3.00 -15.25 -11.20
CA SER A 555 -3.19 -15.92 -9.91
C SER A 555 -2.76 -17.38 -9.98
N THR A 556 -2.33 -17.93 -8.85
CA THR A 556 -2.14 -19.39 -8.72
C THR A 556 -3.48 -20.12 -8.81
N THR A 557 -4.59 -19.50 -8.40
CA THR A 557 -5.94 -20.09 -8.50
C THR A 557 -6.42 -20.22 -9.95
N GLU A 558 -6.10 -19.24 -10.81
CA GLU A 558 -6.34 -19.33 -12.27
C GLU A 558 -5.58 -20.54 -12.84
N TRP A 559 -4.34 -20.72 -12.40
CA TRP A 559 -3.50 -21.83 -12.83
C TRP A 559 -3.94 -23.19 -12.31
N ASP A 560 -4.41 -23.31 -11.07
CA ASP A 560 -4.89 -24.58 -10.51
C ASP A 560 -6.14 -25.08 -11.23
N LEU A 561 -7.03 -24.16 -11.65
CA LEU A 561 -8.17 -24.49 -12.51
C LEU A 561 -7.69 -24.99 -13.88
N ILE A 562 -6.85 -24.20 -14.59
CA ILE A 562 -6.31 -24.57 -15.92
C ILE A 562 -5.54 -25.91 -15.86
N ARG A 563 -4.74 -26.12 -14.82
CA ARG A 563 -3.98 -27.37 -14.59
C ARG A 563 -4.90 -28.56 -14.30
N GLY A 564 -6.05 -28.34 -13.67
CA GLY A 564 -7.07 -29.36 -13.41
C GLY A 564 -7.77 -29.88 -14.67
N ASP A 565 -7.80 -29.08 -15.74
CA ASP A 565 -8.44 -29.44 -17.02
C ASP A 565 -7.50 -30.18 -18.00
N LEU A 566 -6.18 -30.08 -17.77
CA LEU A 566 -5.16 -30.64 -18.65
C LEU A 566 -4.84 -32.10 -18.26
N PRO A 567 -4.78 -33.04 -19.22
CA PRO A 567 -4.51 -34.44 -18.92
C PRO A 567 -3.06 -34.63 -18.42
N GLN A 568 -2.90 -35.43 -17.36
CA GLN A 568 -1.61 -35.79 -16.78
C GLN A 568 -0.94 -36.96 -17.53
N THR A 569 -0.96 -36.93 -18.86
CA THR A 569 -0.44 -38.00 -19.72
C THR A 569 1.02 -37.76 -20.14
N GLU A 570 1.81 -38.83 -20.28
CA GLU A 570 3.26 -38.81 -20.58
C GLU A 570 3.56 -38.49 -22.07
N ASN A 571 2.96 -37.43 -22.59
CA ASN A 571 2.86 -37.17 -24.03
C ASN A 571 3.97 -36.26 -24.57
N ALA A 572 5.02 -35.98 -23.78
CA ALA A 572 6.10 -35.02 -24.07
C ALA A 572 5.63 -33.60 -24.46
N SER A 573 4.39 -33.24 -24.12
CA SER A 573 3.83 -31.89 -24.33
C SER A 573 4.58 -30.84 -23.50
N ARG A 574 4.53 -29.59 -23.97
CA ARG A 574 5.23 -28.45 -23.38
C ARG A 574 4.26 -27.29 -23.18
N ILE A 575 4.34 -26.65 -22.01
CA ILE A 575 3.55 -25.46 -21.70
C ILE A 575 4.47 -24.29 -21.44
N ILE A 576 4.17 -23.14 -22.04
CA ILE A 576 4.81 -21.86 -21.74
C ILE A 576 3.80 -20.97 -21.02
N VAL A 577 4.18 -20.42 -19.87
CA VAL A 577 3.39 -19.47 -19.10
C VAL A 577 4.10 -18.13 -19.10
N THR A 578 3.40 -17.03 -19.44
CA THR A 578 3.90 -15.67 -19.18
C THR A 578 3.18 -15.07 -17.97
N THR A 579 3.93 -14.42 -17.08
CA THR A 579 3.36 -13.75 -15.90
C THR A 579 4.17 -12.52 -15.49
N ARG A 580 3.61 -11.68 -14.62
CA ARG A 580 4.29 -10.53 -14.02
C ARG A 580 4.90 -10.84 -12.66
N GLU A 581 4.47 -11.92 -12.01
CA GLU A 581 4.85 -12.26 -10.64
C GLU A 581 5.76 -13.49 -10.58
N VAL A 582 6.89 -13.37 -9.89
CA VAL A 582 7.85 -14.47 -9.71
C VAL A 582 7.27 -15.65 -8.90
N SER A 583 6.37 -15.37 -7.96
CA SER A 583 5.62 -16.34 -7.17
C SER A 583 4.82 -17.30 -8.06
N ILE A 584 4.05 -16.75 -9.01
CA ILE A 584 3.26 -17.52 -9.97
C ILE A 584 4.19 -18.33 -10.88
N ALA A 585 5.26 -17.74 -11.39
CA ALA A 585 6.22 -18.44 -12.26
C ALA A 585 6.84 -19.68 -11.58
N ILE A 586 7.25 -19.55 -10.31
CA ILE A 586 7.79 -20.67 -9.53
C ILE A 586 6.70 -21.72 -9.23
N TYR A 587 5.47 -21.28 -8.96
CA TYR A 587 4.33 -22.18 -8.70
C TYR A 587 3.90 -23.00 -9.94
N CYS A 588 3.94 -22.37 -11.12
CA CYS A 588 3.70 -23.01 -12.40
C CYS A 588 4.81 -24.01 -12.75
N SER A 589 6.08 -23.57 -12.71
CA SER A 589 7.25 -24.37 -13.05
C SER A 589 7.93 -24.98 -11.82
N LYS A 590 7.48 -26.18 -11.42
CA LYS A 590 8.03 -26.97 -10.30
C LYS A 590 9.56 -27.17 -10.31
N LYS A 591 10.23 -27.03 -11.48
CA LYS A 591 11.69 -27.15 -11.64
C LYS A 591 12.28 -25.76 -11.89
N GLN A 592 13.21 -25.32 -11.04
CA GLN A 592 13.74 -23.94 -11.08
C GLN A 592 14.50 -23.61 -12.38
N LYS A 593 15.09 -24.61 -13.06
CA LYS A 593 15.70 -24.45 -14.39
C LYS A 593 14.71 -24.06 -15.51
N ASN A 594 13.40 -24.16 -15.26
CA ASN A 594 12.35 -23.80 -16.21
C ASN A 594 11.73 -22.40 -15.90
N VAL A 595 12.31 -21.62 -14.97
CA VAL A 595 11.81 -20.28 -14.59
C VAL A 595 12.76 -19.21 -15.14
N TYR A 596 12.33 -18.48 -16.16
CA TYR A 596 13.11 -17.46 -16.84
C TYR A 596 12.66 -16.05 -16.45
N LYS A 597 13.57 -15.27 -15.87
CA LYS A 597 13.38 -13.83 -15.64
C LYS A 597 13.80 -13.09 -16.91
N LEU A 598 12.89 -12.35 -17.52
CA LEU A 598 13.22 -11.42 -18.60
C LEU A 598 13.76 -10.11 -17.99
N GLU A 599 14.92 -9.65 -18.45
CA GLU A 599 15.56 -8.41 -17.98
C GLU A 599 15.31 -7.25 -18.96
N SER A 600 15.63 -6.00 -18.56
CA SER A 600 15.62 -4.86 -19.48
C SER A 600 16.61 -5.05 -20.63
N LEU A 601 16.38 -4.41 -21.77
CA LEU A 601 17.38 -4.35 -22.84
C LEU A 601 18.62 -3.58 -22.36
N ASN A 602 19.80 -4.07 -22.74
CA ASN A 602 21.04 -3.32 -22.53
C ASN A 602 21.04 -2.04 -23.39
N LYS A 603 21.92 -1.07 -23.07
CA LYS A 603 21.97 0.23 -23.76
C LYS A 603 22.07 0.11 -25.28
N LYS A 604 22.86 -0.85 -25.80
CA LYS A 604 23.04 -1.07 -27.24
C LYS A 604 21.75 -1.55 -27.91
N HIS A 605 21.09 -2.58 -27.37
CA HIS A 605 19.84 -3.11 -27.91
C HIS A 605 18.66 -2.14 -27.74
N ALA A 606 18.67 -1.34 -26.66
CA ALA A 606 17.69 -0.29 -26.44
C ALA A 606 17.84 0.85 -27.47
N LEU A 607 19.07 1.28 -27.75
CA LEU A 607 19.39 2.28 -28.77
C LEU A 607 19.05 1.77 -30.18
N ASP A 608 19.39 0.51 -30.51
CA ASP A 608 19.05 -0.12 -31.80
C ASP A 608 17.52 -0.13 -32.04
N LEU A 609 16.75 -0.60 -31.04
CA LEU A 609 15.28 -0.60 -31.09
C LEU A 609 14.68 0.80 -31.22
N PHE A 610 15.24 1.79 -30.51
CA PHE A 610 14.82 3.19 -30.61
C PHE A 610 15.12 3.76 -32.00
N THR A 611 16.33 3.55 -32.49
CA THR A 611 16.82 4.08 -33.77
C THR A 611 15.99 3.53 -34.92
N ARG A 612 15.75 2.20 -34.94
CA ARG A 612 14.85 1.54 -35.89
C ARG A 612 13.43 2.10 -35.83
N LYS A 613 12.87 2.33 -34.64
CA LYS A 613 11.50 2.85 -34.52
C LYS A 613 11.36 4.32 -34.93
N VAL A 614 12.36 5.15 -34.68
CA VAL A 614 12.32 6.61 -34.92
C VAL A 614 12.79 7.00 -36.33
N PHE A 615 13.75 6.26 -36.89
CA PHE A 615 14.47 6.59 -38.13
C PHE A 615 14.45 5.49 -39.20
N LYS A 616 13.72 4.37 -39.00
CA LYS A 616 13.53 3.29 -40.00
C LYS A 616 14.86 2.76 -40.58
N ASP A 617 15.74 2.33 -39.68
CA ASP A 617 17.10 1.80 -39.94
C ASP A 617 18.20 2.80 -40.36
N GLU A 618 17.93 4.12 -40.42
CA GLU A 618 19.01 5.12 -40.51
C GLU A 618 19.78 5.30 -39.19
N TYR A 619 21.11 5.34 -39.24
CA TYR A 619 21.95 5.47 -38.04
C TYR A 619 21.92 6.89 -37.44
N LEU A 620 21.31 7.02 -36.25
CA LEU A 620 21.23 8.26 -35.45
C LEU A 620 22.56 9.04 -35.40
N HIS A 621 23.66 8.36 -35.05
CA HIS A 621 24.97 9.00 -34.88
C HIS A 621 25.60 9.54 -36.18
N GLN A 622 25.12 9.11 -37.35
CA GLN A 622 25.64 9.54 -38.65
C GLN A 622 24.84 10.71 -39.25
N HIS A 623 23.52 10.74 -39.00
CA HIS A 623 22.61 11.68 -39.67
C HIS A 623 22.05 12.78 -38.75
N TYR A 624 22.02 12.56 -37.43
CA TYR A 624 21.43 13.48 -36.45
C TYR A 624 22.26 13.59 -35.14
N PRO A 625 23.55 13.99 -35.21
CA PRO A 625 24.42 14.08 -34.03
C PRO A 625 23.87 15.00 -32.93
N GLU A 626 23.17 16.08 -33.28
CA GLU A 626 22.52 17.04 -32.38
C GLU A 626 21.31 16.50 -31.61
N LEU A 627 20.82 15.30 -31.96
CA LEU A 627 19.76 14.60 -31.22
C LEU A 627 20.29 13.51 -30.28
N VAL A 628 21.57 13.12 -30.38
CA VAL A 628 22.15 12.00 -29.61
C VAL A 628 21.99 12.20 -28.11
N GLU A 629 22.29 13.40 -27.59
CA GLU A 629 22.16 13.70 -26.14
C GLU A 629 20.72 13.53 -25.64
N GLN A 630 19.73 14.02 -26.42
CA GLN A 630 18.32 13.88 -26.06
C GLN A 630 17.83 12.43 -26.22
N ALA A 631 18.30 11.71 -27.25
CA ALA A 631 18.05 10.29 -27.42
C ALA A 631 18.56 9.46 -26.22
N GLU A 632 19.78 9.74 -25.76
CA GLU A 632 20.37 9.08 -24.59
C GLU A 632 19.61 9.37 -23.29
N GLN A 633 19.16 10.62 -23.08
CA GLN A 633 18.35 10.99 -21.93
C GLN A 633 16.96 10.31 -21.95
N ILE A 634 16.31 10.23 -23.12
CA ILE A 634 15.05 9.51 -23.30
C ILE A 634 15.23 8.00 -23.09
N LEU A 635 16.28 7.40 -23.64
CA LEU A 635 16.64 6.00 -23.46
C LEU A 635 16.97 5.66 -22.01
N LYS A 636 17.59 6.58 -21.28
CA LYS A 636 17.85 6.47 -19.84
C LYS A 636 16.53 6.35 -19.07
N LYS A 637 15.57 7.25 -19.29
CA LYS A 637 14.22 7.21 -18.67
C LYS A 637 13.42 5.97 -19.07
N CYS A 638 13.62 5.47 -20.29
CA CYS A 638 13.06 4.20 -20.73
C CYS A 638 13.69 3.00 -19.99
N ASN A 639 14.91 3.12 -19.45
CA ASN A 639 15.66 2.11 -18.71
C ASN A 639 15.61 0.70 -19.34
N GLY A 640 15.76 0.65 -20.67
CA GLY A 640 15.72 -0.58 -21.47
C GLY A 640 14.36 -1.27 -21.58
N LEU A 641 13.24 -0.62 -21.21
CA LEU A 641 11.89 -1.17 -21.33
C LEU A 641 11.38 -1.09 -22.79
N PRO A 642 11.25 -2.21 -23.53
CA PRO A 642 10.91 -2.18 -24.96
C PRO A 642 9.59 -1.47 -25.27
N LEU A 643 8.55 -1.67 -24.45
CA LEU A 643 7.26 -0.99 -24.66
C LEU A 643 7.38 0.54 -24.59
N ALA A 644 8.20 1.07 -23.69
CA ALA A 644 8.43 2.51 -23.59
C ALA A 644 9.21 3.02 -24.78
N ILE A 645 10.29 2.32 -25.16
CA ILE A 645 11.12 2.64 -26.32
C ILE A 645 10.30 2.66 -27.61
N VAL A 646 9.44 1.66 -27.83
CA VAL A 646 8.63 1.52 -29.05
C VAL A 646 7.51 2.57 -29.12
N ALA A 647 6.89 2.93 -28.00
CA ALA A 647 5.81 3.92 -27.98
C ALA A 647 6.35 5.36 -28.03
N ILE A 648 7.39 5.70 -27.26
CA ILE A 648 8.07 7.00 -27.35
C ILE A 648 8.75 7.16 -28.71
N GLY A 649 9.43 6.12 -29.18
CA GLY A 649 10.02 6.12 -30.52
C GLY A 649 8.98 6.22 -31.63
N GLY A 650 7.83 5.57 -31.49
CA GLY A 650 6.71 5.67 -32.43
C GLY A 650 6.06 7.06 -32.46
N PHE A 651 5.97 7.75 -31.32
CA PHE A 651 5.56 9.15 -31.26
C PHE A 651 6.59 10.06 -31.94
N LEU A 652 7.87 9.94 -31.56
CA LEU A 652 8.98 10.73 -32.11
C LEU A 652 9.25 10.44 -33.60
N ALA A 653 8.82 9.29 -34.13
CA ALA A 653 8.85 9.01 -35.57
C ALA A 653 8.05 10.05 -36.37
N ASN A 654 6.94 10.53 -35.81
CA ASN A 654 6.03 11.49 -36.43
C ASN A 654 6.31 12.96 -36.05
N GLN A 655 7.28 13.22 -35.17
CA GLN A 655 7.65 14.57 -34.73
C GLN A 655 8.81 15.15 -35.55
N PRO A 656 8.92 16.49 -35.65
CA PRO A 656 10.11 17.15 -36.18
C PRO A 656 11.39 16.65 -35.48
N LYS A 657 12.43 16.35 -36.26
CA LYS A 657 13.73 15.89 -35.77
C LYS A 657 14.57 17.08 -35.26
N THR A 658 14.05 17.80 -34.26
CA THR A 658 14.69 18.98 -33.68
C THR A 658 14.97 18.77 -32.19
N THR A 659 16.10 19.29 -31.71
CA THR A 659 16.51 19.17 -30.31
C THR A 659 15.48 19.78 -29.36
N MET A 660 14.71 20.79 -29.82
CA MET A 660 13.72 21.49 -28.99
C MET A 660 12.46 20.67 -28.73
N GLU A 661 11.89 19.97 -29.72
CA GLU A 661 10.72 19.10 -29.50
C GLU A 661 11.10 17.87 -28.64
N TRP A 662 12.29 17.32 -28.86
CA TRP A 662 12.79 16.19 -28.07
C TRP A 662 13.07 16.58 -26.62
N ARG A 663 13.65 17.78 -26.40
CA ARG A 663 13.83 18.36 -25.07
C ARG A 663 12.49 18.62 -24.37
N LYS A 664 11.51 19.18 -25.07
CA LYS A 664 10.16 19.43 -24.53
C LYS A 664 9.50 18.14 -24.03
N LEU A 665 9.55 17.06 -24.82
CA LEU A 665 9.07 15.74 -24.39
C LEU A 665 9.85 15.20 -23.19
N ASN A 666 11.17 15.36 -23.18
CA ASN A 666 12.03 14.89 -22.11
C ASN A 666 11.78 15.65 -20.79
N GLU A 667 11.56 16.96 -20.83
CA GLU A 667 11.21 17.80 -19.68
C GLU A 667 9.79 17.52 -19.16
N ASN A 668 8.83 17.23 -20.05
CA ASN A 668 7.40 17.14 -19.72
C ASN A 668 6.81 15.72 -19.83
N LEU A 669 7.65 14.67 -19.83
CA LEU A 669 7.22 13.29 -20.11
C LEU A 669 6.00 12.84 -19.29
N SER A 670 5.89 13.25 -18.01
CA SER A 670 4.76 12.93 -17.14
C SER A 670 3.41 13.50 -17.60
N SER A 671 3.36 14.74 -18.12
CA SER A 671 2.12 15.35 -18.65
C SER A 671 1.86 14.93 -20.10
N GLU A 672 2.90 14.68 -20.87
CA GLU A 672 2.80 14.15 -22.24
C GLU A 672 2.29 12.68 -22.23
N LEU A 673 2.70 11.85 -21.26
CA LEU A 673 2.08 10.55 -20.94
C LEU A 673 0.58 10.65 -20.55
N GLU A 674 0.11 11.84 -20.18
CA GLU A 674 -1.27 12.11 -19.78
C GLU A 674 -2.16 12.56 -20.94
N MET A 675 -1.58 13.21 -21.97
CA MET A 675 -2.33 13.81 -23.08
C MET A 675 -2.17 13.07 -24.42
N ILE A 676 -1.05 12.36 -24.67
CA ILE A 676 -0.77 11.73 -25.96
C ILE A 676 -1.36 10.30 -26.02
N PRO A 677 -2.29 9.99 -26.96
CA PRO A 677 -2.91 8.66 -27.09
C PRO A 677 -1.93 7.52 -27.36
N GLU A 678 -0.87 7.75 -28.14
CA GLU A 678 0.18 6.77 -28.43
C GLU A 678 0.95 6.38 -27.16
N LEU A 679 1.17 7.35 -26.27
CA LEU A 679 1.90 7.16 -25.01
C LEU A 679 1.02 6.62 -23.88
N ASP A 680 -0.31 6.84 -23.91
CA ASP A 680 -1.24 6.20 -22.98
C ASP A 680 -1.13 4.68 -23.02
N THR A 681 -0.72 4.07 -24.14
CA THR A 681 -0.48 2.62 -24.19
C THR A 681 0.56 2.16 -23.15
N ILE A 682 1.64 2.92 -22.94
CA ILE A 682 2.63 2.66 -21.87
C ILE A 682 1.93 2.77 -20.51
N ARG A 683 1.25 3.90 -20.30
CA ARG A 683 0.57 4.25 -19.04
C ARG A 683 -0.45 3.19 -18.68
N THR A 684 -1.36 2.82 -19.58
CA THR A 684 -2.40 1.80 -19.42
C THR A 684 -1.81 0.40 -19.13
N VAL A 685 -0.68 0.00 -19.74
CA VAL A 685 -0.07 -1.31 -19.47
C VAL A 685 0.58 -1.38 -18.08
N LEU A 686 1.22 -0.30 -17.63
CA LEU A 686 1.87 -0.20 -16.33
C LEU A 686 0.87 0.10 -15.20
N LEU A 687 -0.13 0.95 -15.46
CA LEU A 687 -1.24 1.24 -14.56
C LEU A 687 -2.08 -0.01 -14.28
N LYS A 688 -2.15 -0.99 -15.20
CA LYS A 688 -2.71 -2.33 -14.90
C LYS A 688 -1.96 -3.06 -13.79
N SER A 689 -0.63 -2.96 -13.72
CA SER A 689 0.16 -3.53 -12.62
C SER A 689 -0.15 -2.82 -11.29
N TYR A 690 -0.19 -1.47 -11.32
CA TYR A 690 -0.57 -0.67 -10.16
C TYR A 690 -2.00 -0.94 -9.68
N ASN A 691 -2.97 -1.05 -10.59
CA ASN A 691 -4.38 -1.28 -10.27
C ASN A 691 -4.59 -2.62 -9.56
N GLY A 692 -3.82 -3.65 -9.93
CA GLY A 692 -3.81 -4.99 -9.32
C GLY A 692 -3.07 -5.08 -7.98
N LEU A 693 -2.54 -3.98 -7.43
CA LEU A 693 -1.97 -3.98 -6.09
C LEU A 693 -3.07 -4.06 -5.01
N PRO A 694 -2.90 -4.90 -3.97
CA PRO A 694 -3.66 -4.82 -2.73
C PRO A 694 -3.66 -3.41 -2.14
N TYR A 695 -4.76 -3.04 -1.47
CA TYR A 695 -4.98 -1.65 -1.05
C TYR A 695 -3.90 -1.08 -0.10
N HIS A 696 -3.29 -1.95 0.71
CA HIS A 696 -2.19 -1.56 1.61
C HIS A 696 -0.88 -1.32 0.85
N LEU A 697 -0.59 -2.08 -0.20
CA LEU A 697 0.59 -1.86 -1.06
C LEU A 697 0.46 -0.59 -1.91
N LYS A 698 -0.75 -0.20 -2.32
CA LYS A 698 -0.95 1.04 -3.09
C LYS A 698 -0.47 2.28 -2.34
N VAL A 699 -0.74 2.39 -1.03
CA VAL A 699 -0.28 3.55 -0.23
C VAL A 699 1.24 3.51 -0.02
N CYS A 700 1.80 2.34 0.28
CA CYS A 700 3.27 2.16 0.35
C CYS A 700 3.97 2.48 -0.98
N PHE A 701 3.36 2.14 -2.12
CA PHE A 701 3.85 2.48 -3.45
C PHE A 701 3.76 3.99 -3.72
N LEU A 702 2.60 4.62 -3.52
CA LEU A 702 2.43 6.06 -3.76
C LEU A 702 3.36 6.91 -2.88
N TYR A 703 3.71 6.44 -1.67
CA TYR A 703 4.72 7.08 -0.83
C TYR A 703 6.11 7.17 -1.48
N LEU A 704 6.44 6.30 -2.44
CA LEU A 704 7.73 6.32 -3.14
C LEU A 704 7.89 7.52 -4.09
N ALA A 705 6.79 8.21 -4.44
CA ALA A 705 6.83 9.44 -5.25
C ALA A 705 7.65 10.57 -4.61
N ILE A 706 7.94 10.51 -3.31
CA ILE A 706 8.81 11.47 -2.62
C ILE A 706 10.26 11.43 -3.11
N PHE A 707 10.74 10.29 -3.63
CA PHE A 707 12.15 10.10 -3.96
C PHE A 707 12.48 10.66 -5.36
N PRO A 708 13.68 11.26 -5.55
CA PRO A 708 14.13 11.73 -6.86
C PRO A 708 14.37 10.57 -7.83
N GLU A 709 14.53 10.91 -9.11
CA GLU A 709 14.94 9.98 -10.17
C GLU A 709 16.28 9.29 -9.79
N ASP A 710 16.50 8.06 -10.26
CA ASP A 710 17.69 7.23 -9.94
C ASP A 710 18.00 6.96 -8.45
N CYS A 711 17.14 7.38 -7.52
CA CYS A 711 17.43 7.25 -6.09
C CYS A 711 17.49 5.78 -5.64
N LYS A 712 18.66 5.33 -5.16
CA LYS A 712 18.83 4.03 -4.50
C LYS A 712 18.37 4.12 -3.04
N ILE A 713 17.18 3.62 -2.76
CA ILE A 713 16.51 3.71 -1.45
C ILE A 713 16.90 2.51 -0.59
N SER A 714 17.47 2.74 0.60
CA SER A 714 17.74 1.64 1.55
C SER A 714 16.44 1.06 2.13
N LEU A 715 16.35 -0.27 2.17
CA LEU A 715 15.24 -1.00 2.81
C LEU A 715 14.98 -0.52 4.25
N THR A 716 16.04 -0.32 5.04
CA THR A 716 15.92 0.13 6.44
C THR A 716 15.34 1.54 6.56
N ARG A 717 15.69 2.46 5.64
CA ARG A 717 15.13 3.81 5.58
C ARG A 717 13.64 3.75 5.28
N LEU A 718 13.27 3.04 4.21
CA LEU A 718 11.90 2.95 3.73
C LEU A 718 10.96 2.28 4.76
N VAL A 719 11.36 1.13 5.31
CA VAL A 719 10.58 0.41 6.33
C VAL A 719 10.35 1.24 7.59
N ARG A 720 11.40 1.90 8.12
CA ARG A 720 11.25 2.75 9.32
C ARG A 720 10.34 3.94 9.07
N ARG A 721 10.36 4.51 7.85
CA ARG A 721 9.43 5.56 7.44
C ARG A 721 7.99 5.06 7.35
N TRP A 722 7.70 3.93 6.69
CA TRP A 722 6.36 3.35 6.65
C TRP A 722 5.79 3.01 8.05
N ILE A 723 6.63 2.56 8.99
CA ILE A 723 6.23 2.34 10.39
C ILE A 723 5.92 3.68 11.08
N ALA A 724 6.73 4.71 10.87
CA ALA A 724 6.51 6.05 11.42
C ALA A 724 5.20 6.69 10.90
N GLU A 725 4.91 6.57 9.60
CA GLU A 725 3.62 6.99 9.04
C GLU A 725 2.45 6.15 9.59
N GLY A 726 2.70 4.88 9.93
CA GLY A 726 1.69 3.93 10.42
C GLY A 726 1.01 3.11 9.33
N TYR A 727 1.64 3.01 8.14
CA TYR A 727 1.22 2.15 7.03
C TYR A 727 1.47 0.67 7.31
N SER A 728 2.45 0.37 8.16
CA SER A 728 2.61 -0.93 8.78
C SER A 728 2.26 -0.86 10.26
N ARG A 729 1.58 -1.90 10.75
CA ARG A 729 1.15 -2.08 12.16
C ARG A 729 1.36 -3.56 12.52
N GLU A 730 1.39 -3.87 13.82
CA GLU A 730 1.50 -5.24 14.30
C GLU A 730 0.23 -6.03 13.99
N VAL A 731 0.37 -7.28 13.53
CA VAL A 731 -0.74 -8.13 13.07
C VAL A 731 -0.44 -9.59 13.43
N HIS A 732 -1.32 -10.22 14.21
CA HIS A 732 -1.31 -11.67 14.49
C HIS A 732 0.10 -12.25 14.80
N GLY A 733 0.77 -11.70 15.81
CA GLY A 733 2.09 -12.16 16.25
C GLY A 733 3.28 -11.68 15.39
N LYS A 734 3.05 -10.98 14.27
CA LYS A 734 4.11 -10.32 13.49
C LYS A 734 4.27 -8.85 13.91
N SER A 735 5.52 -8.43 14.03
CA SER A 735 5.88 -7.03 14.29
C SER A 735 5.58 -6.14 13.09
N ALA A 736 5.42 -4.83 13.34
CA ALA A 736 5.27 -3.84 12.28
C ALA A 736 6.50 -3.78 11.33
N HIS A 737 7.66 -4.26 11.78
CA HIS A 737 8.87 -4.37 10.96
C HIS A 737 8.76 -5.50 9.94
N GLU A 738 8.36 -6.70 10.37
CA GLU A 738 8.18 -7.85 9.48
C GLU A 738 7.05 -7.63 8.47
N VAL A 739 5.96 -6.99 8.91
CA VAL A 739 4.85 -6.61 8.01
C VAL A 739 5.34 -5.62 6.94
N ALA A 740 6.12 -4.60 7.32
CA ALA A 740 6.69 -3.64 6.36
C ALA A 740 7.73 -4.27 5.41
N GLU A 741 8.56 -5.21 5.88
CA GLU A 741 9.46 -5.97 5.00
C GLU A 741 8.67 -6.88 4.03
N SER A 742 7.56 -7.49 4.46
CA SER A 742 6.72 -8.27 3.55
C SER A 742 6.13 -7.39 2.44
N TYR A 743 5.64 -6.19 2.76
CA TYR A 743 5.14 -5.25 1.75
C TYR A 743 6.22 -4.81 0.75
N PHE A 744 7.46 -4.64 1.20
CA PHE A 744 8.60 -4.36 0.32
C PHE A 744 8.89 -5.53 -0.63
N MET A 745 8.91 -6.76 -0.11
CA MET A 745 9.14 -7.96 -0.92
C MET A 745 7.99 -8.22 -1.90
N ASP A 746 6.75 -7.91 -1.54
CA ASP A 746 5.59 -8.01 -2.45
C ASP A 746 5.65 -6.99 -3.59
N LEU A 747 6.16 -5.78 -3.35
CA LEU A 747 6.39 -4.80 -4.41
C LEU A 747 7.52 -5.23 -5.37
N ILE A 748 8.54 -5.96 -4.88
CA ILE A 748 9.57 -6.58 -5.73
C ILE A 748 9.00 -7.75 -6.52
N SER A 749 8.26 -8.66 -5.87
CA SER A 749 7.75 -9.88 -6.53
C SER A 749 6.78 -9.57 -7.68
N ARG A 750 6.06 -8.44 -7.55
CA ARG A 750 5.16 -7.85 -8.56
C ARG A 750 5.86 -6.95 -9.58
N SER A 751 7.20 -6.83 -9.52
CA SER A 751 8.02 -5.97 -10.38
C SER A 751 7.60 -4.48 -10.39
N MET A 752 7.10 -3.96 -9.26
CA MET A 752 6.77 -2.53 -9.11
C MET A 752 7.98 -1.70 -8.64
N ILE A 753 8.91 -2.33 -7.91
CA ILE A 753 10.20 -1.72 -7.53
C ILE A 753 11.33 -2.64 -7.97
N LEU A 754 12.42 -2.05 -8.48
CA LEU A 754 13.59 -2.79 -8.92
C LEU A 754 14.45 -3.13 -7.68
N PRO A 755 14.71 -4.42 -7.41
CA PRO A 755 15.59 -4.80 -6.33
C PRO A 755 17.03 -4.38 -6.64
N SER A 756 17.70 -3.80 -5.67
CA SER A 756 19.10 -3.38 -5.78
C SER A 756 19.89 -3.84 -4.56
N GLN A 757 21.20 -3.76 -4.69
CA GLN A 757 22.16 -4.05 -3.64
C GLN A 757 23.01 -2.79 -3.44
N LEU A 758 22.66 -1.98 -2.44
CA LEU A 758 23.41 -0.76 -2.10
C LEU A 758 24.66 -1.09 -1.28
N SER A 759 24.64 -2.21 -0.57
CA SER A 759 25.85 -2.78 0.01
C SER A 759 26.08 -4.20 -0.51
N SER A 760 27.29 -4.48 -1.01
CA SER A 760 27.82 -5.87 -1.16
C SER A 760 27.90 -6.64 0.17
N HIS A 761 27.24 -6.14 1.24
CA HIS A 761 27.50 -6.46 2.63
C HIS A 761 26.32 -7.12 3.38
N SER A 762 25.18 -7.33 2.72
CA SER A 762 23.99 -8.00 3.26
C SER A 762 24.00 -9.51 3.01
N ARG A 763 23.32 -10.29 3.89
CA ARG A 763 22.99 -11.72 3.66
C ARG A 763 21.70 -11.87 2.84
N LYS A 764 20.82 -10.86 2.91
CA LYS A 764 19.70 -10.71 1.98
C LYS A 764 20.29 -10.27 0.64
N LYS A 765 19.94 -10.96 -0.44
CA LYS A 765 20.35 -10.66 -1.83
C LYS A 765 19.88 -9.26 -2.32
N ILE A 766 19.02 -8.61 -1.53
CA ILE A 766 18.39 -7.32 -1.80
C ILE A 766 18.39 -6.55 -0.48
N ASP A 767 19.00 -5.37 -0.44
CA ASP A 767 19.03 -4.47 0.73
C ASP A 767 18.64 -3.02 0.42
N SER A 768 18.37 -2.75 -0.86
CA SER A 768 17.85 -1.49 -1.38
C SER A 768 16.89 -1.73 -2.54
N CYS A 769 16.22 -0.68 -2.99
CA CYS A 769 15.47 -0.68 -4.24
C CYS A 769 15.70 0.62 -5.01
N GLN A 770 15.40 0.58 -6.30
CA GLN A 770 15.23 1.75 -7.16
C GLN A 770 13.82 1.69 -7.76
N LEU A 771 13.17 2.83 -7.94
CA LEU A 771 11.92 2.89 -8.69
C LEU A 771 12.27 3.12 -10.17
N HIS A 772 11.66 2.38 -11.09
CA HIS A 772 11.83 2.65 -12.52
C HIS A 772 11.15 3.98 -12.86
N ASP A 773 11.79 4.83 -13.66
CA ASP A 773 11.38 6.24 -13.82
C ASP A 773 9.94 6.40 -14.35
N ILE A 774 9.52 5.62 -15.35
CA ILE A 774 8.12 5.63 -15.82
C ILE A 774 7.12 5.16 -14.73
N ILE A 775 7.52 4.23 -13.86
CA ILE A 775 6.70 3.80 -12.72
C ILE A 775 6.69 4.87 -11.62
N ARG A 776 7.78 5.60 -11.46
CA ARG A 776 7.90 6.77 -10.57
C ARG A 776 6.98 7.89 -11.05
N ASP A 777 6.92 8.19 -12.34
CA ASP A 777 6.02 9.18 -12.92
C ASP A 777 4.55 8.81 -12.72
N ILE A 778 4.19 7.54 -12.92
CA ILE A 778 2.86 7.02 -12.54
C ILE A 778 2.59 7.19 -11.04
N SER A 779 3.58 6.94 -10.18
CA SER A 779 3.46 7.15 -8.74
C SER A 779 3.27 8.62 -8.39
N ILE A 780 3.97 9.55 -9.06
CA ILE A 780 3.85 11.00 -8.87
C ILE A 780 2.45 11.46 -9.27
N SER A 781 2.04 11.20 -10.51
CA SER A 781 0.70 11.49 -11.04
C SER A 781 -0.41 10.96 -10.11
N LYS A 782 -0.36 9.68 -9.72
CA LYS A 782 -1.35 9.10 -8.80
C LYS A 782 -1.25 9.58 -7.35
N SER A 783 -0.10 10.03 -6.88
CA SER A 783 0.04 10.62 -5.54
C SER A 783 -0.52 12.05 -5.47
N ALA A 784 -0.45 12.80 -6.59
CA ALA A 784 -1.03 14.12 -6.74
C ALA A 784 -2.56 14.05 -6.87
N GLU A 785 -3.11 13.14 -7.68
CA GLU A 785 -4.57 12.89 -7.78
C GLU A 785 -5.24 12.60 -6.41
N GLU A 786 -4.46 12.06 -5.47
CA GLU A 786 -4.88 11.63 -4.14
C GLU A 786 -4.49 12.58 -3.00
N ASN A 787 -3.89 13.74 -3.28
CA ASN A 787 -3.43 14.69 -2.26
C ASN A 787 -2.49 14.06 -1.22
N LEU A 788 -1.69 13.06 -1.64
CA LEU A 788 -0.85 12.27 -0.73
C LEU A 788 0.58 12.82 -0.66
N VAL A 789 1.19 13.07 -1.81
CA VAL A 789 2.56 13.59 -1.92
C VAL A 789 2.52 14.89 -2.72
N PHE A 790 3.24 15.90 -2.24
CA PHE A 790 3.54 17.12 -2.98
C PHE A 790 5.06 17.27 -3.08
N ARG A 791 5.56 17.53 -4.29
CA ARG A 791 6.99 17.76 -4.56
C ARG A 791 7.18 19.24 -4.86
N LEU A 792 8.08 19.89 -4.12
CA LEU A 792 8.54 21.25 -4.36
C LEU A 792 9.76 21.17 -5.28
N GLU A 793 9.57 21.66 -6.51
CA GLU A 793 10.53 21.64 -7.62
C GLU A 793 10.52 22.99 -8.34
N GLU A 794 11.56 23.23 -9.15
CA GLU A 794 11.59 24.36 -10.08
C GLU A 794 10.35 24.35 -11.00
N GLY A 795 9.72 25.51 -11.18
CA GLY A 795 8.47 25.63 -11.97
C GLY A 795 7.16 25.36 -11.23
N CYS A 796 7.16 25.00 -9.93
CA CYS A 796 5.92 24.95 -9.15
C CYS A 796 5.20 26.30 -9.10
N SER A 797 3.93 26.35 -9.49
CA SER A 797 3.11 27.57 -9.47
C SER A 797 2.23 27.69 -8.23
N LEU A 798 1.91 28.93 -7.84
CA LEU A 798 1.05 29.27 -6.69
C LEU A 798 -0.39 28.73 -6.78
N ASN A 799 -0.81 28.23 -7.94
CA ASN A 799 -2.16 27.70 -8.18
C ASN A 799 -2.35 26.29 -7.57
N ASN A 800 -1.27 25.62 -7.18
CA ASN A 800 -1.30 24.28 -6.57
C ASN A 800 -1.64 24.30 -5.07
N GLN A 801 -2.68 25.03 -4.65
CA GLN A 801 -3.16 25.06 -3.25
C GLN A 801 -3.83 23.74 -2.84
N GLY A 802 -3.00 22.70 -2.69
CA GLY A 802 -3.40 21.35 -2.32
C GLY A 802 -3.20 21.08 -0.83
N THR A 803 -4.12 20.31 -0.25
CA THR A 803 -3.83 19.59 0.99
C THR A 803 -2.82 18.49 0.67
N THR A 804 -1.76 18.30 1.48
CA THR A 804 -0.81 17.21 1.29
C THR A 804 -0.44 16.54 2.60
N ARG A 805 -0.04 15.26 2.54
CA ARG A 805 0.49 14.52 3.68
C ARG A 805 2.00 14.46 3.71
N HIS A 806 2.64 14.37 2.54
CA HIS A 806 4.08 14.21 2.42
C HIS A 806 4.64 15.28 1.51
N LEU A 807 5.50 16.12 2.07
CA LEU A 807 6.21 17.16 1.36
C LEU A 807 7.62 16.68 1.02
N SER A 808 8.01 16.75 -0.25
CA SER A 808 9.37 16.48 -0.70
C SER A 808 9.97 17.73 -1.32
N VAL A 809 11.11 18.19 -0.82
CA VAL A 809 11.84 19.35 -1.36
C VAL A 809 12.98 18.83 -2.25
N SER A 810 12.91 19.18 -3.53
CA SER A 810 13.94 18.84 -4.52
C SER A 810 15.15 19.77 -4.42
N SER A 811 16.31 19.30 -4.89
CA SER A 811 17.56 20.06 -4.89
C SER A 811 17.56 21.30 -5.79
N ASN A 812 16.67 21.35 -6.79
CA ASN A 812 16.52 22.50 -7.69
C ASN A 812 15.49 23.54 -7.20
N TRP A 813 14.75 23.30 -6.11
CA TRP A 813 13.77 24.28 -5.62
C TRP A 813 14.46 25.46 -4.94
N LYS A 814 14.31 26.66 -5.51
CA LYS A 814 14.99 27.89 -5.07
C LYS A 814 14.09 28.89 -4.33
N GLY A 815 12.79 28.62 -4.21
CA GLY A 815 11.79 29.58 -3.74
C GLY A 815 11.97 30.11 -2.31
N ASP A 816 11.16 31.12 -1.95
CA ASP A 816 11.23 31.82 -0.66
C ASP A 816 10.23 31.29 0.39
N GLN A 817 10.17 31.93 1.57
CA GLN A 817 9.23 31.53 2.63
C GLN A 817 7.77 31.80 2.24
N SER A 818 7.50 32.88 1.51
CA SER A 818 6.15 33.28 1.08
C SER A 818 5.58 32.27 0.09
N GLU A 819 6.40 31.83 -0.86
CA GLU A 819 6.09 30.77 -1.81
C GLU A 819 5.88 29.42 -1.09
N PHE A 820 6.80 29.05 -0.18
CA PHE A 820 6.70 27.82 0.60
C PHE A 820 5.42 27.73 1.44
N GLU A 821 5.06 28.81 2.14
CA GLU A 821 3.84 28.87 2.96
C GLU A 821 2.56 29.10 2.14
N GLY A 822 2.67 29.63 0.92
CA GLY A 822 1.54 29.87 0.01
C GLY A 822 1.16 28.66 -0.86
N MET A 823 2.12 27.78 -1.17
CA MET A 823 1.89 26.60 -2.01
C MET A 823 1.21 25.43 -1.27
N VAL A 824 1.37 25.30 0.05
CA VAL A 824 1.00 24.06 0.78
C VAL A 824 0.31 24.34 2.11
N ASP A 825 -0.80 23.64 2.39
CA ASP A 825 -1.38 23.59 3.74
C ASP A 825 -0.47 22.78 4.70
N LEU A 826 0.46 23.51 5.34
CA LEU A 826 1.42 22.96 6.29
C LEU A 826 0.76 22.33 7.53
N SER A 827 -0.53 22.55 7.79
CA SER A 827 -1.21 22.00 8.97
C SER A 827 -1.46 20.50 8.88
N ARG A 828 -1.61 19.96 7.65
CA ARG A 828 -1.90 18.54 7.36
C ARG A 828 -0.65 17.69 7.09
N VAL A 829 0.51 18.32 6.96
CA VAL A 829 1.78 17.65 6.61
C VAL A 829 2.25 16.73 7.75
N ARG A 830 2.42 15.46 7.42
CA ARG A 830 2.93 14.39 8.31
C ARG A 830 4.39 14.02 8.01
N SER A 831 4.90 14.28 6.81
CA SER A 831 6.34 14.16 6.56
C SER A 831 6.92 15.31 5.74
N ILE A 832 8.17 15.64 6.03
CA ILE A 832 9.00 16.41 5.12
C ILE A 832 10.29 15.62 4.80
N THR A 833 10.72 15.66 3.55
CA THR A 833 11.99 15.10 3.09
C THR A 833 12.70 16.15 2.26
N ASN A 834 13.97 16.41 2.55
CA ASN A 834 14.76 17.39 1.82
C ASN A 834 15.94 16.74 1.13
N PHE A 835 16.06 16.95 -0.18
CA PHE A 835 17.17 16.51 -1.01
C PHE A 835 18.09 17.67 -1.44
N GLY A 836 17.74 18.92 -1.08
CA GLY A 836 18.48 20.13 -1.43
C GLY A 836 19.20 20.81 -0.27
N GLU A 837 19.53 22.09 -0.48
CA GLU A 837 20.03 22.97 0.56
C GLU A 837 18.95 23.25 1.61
N TRP A 838 19.33 23.24 2.89
CA TRP A 838 18.44 23.55 3.99
C TRP A 838 18.04 25.03 4.03
N LYS A 839 16.73 25.30 4.13
CA LYS A 839 16.20 26.63 4.47
C LYS A 839 15.46 26.59 5.82
N PRO A 840 15.71 27.53 6.76
CA PRO A 840 15.13 27.50 8.10
C PRO A 840 13.59 27.41 8.15
N PHE A 841 12.91 28.03 7.18
CA PHE A 841 11.44 28.06 7.10
C PHE A 841 10.80 26.73 6.67
N PHE A 842 11.58 25.73 6.25
CA PHE A 842 11.07 24.38 5.97
C PHE A 842 10.44 23.69 7.18
N ILE A 843 10.76 24.13 8.41
CA ILE A 843 10.01 23.77 9.62
C ILE A 843 9.23 24.99 10.10
N SER A 844 7.90 24.92 9.95
CA SER A 844 6.97 25.93 10.46
C SER A 844 6.24 25.44 11.71
N ASP A 845 5.93 26.35 12.63
CA ASP A 845 5.08 26.07 13.81
C ASP A 845 3.63 25.65 13.43
N LYS A 846 3.27 25.78 12.15
CA LYS A 846 2.04 25.23 11.54
C LYS A 846 2.07 23.69 11.45
N MET A 847 3.24 23.05 11.30
CA MET A 847 3.44 21.61 11.09
C MET A 847 3.27 20.76 12.36
N ARG A 848 2.09 20.83 12.97
CA ARG A 848 1.83 20.22 14.29
C ARG A 848 1.80 18.69 14.27
N LEU A 849 1.55 18.08 13.12
CA LEU A 849 1.30 16.64 12.94
C LEU A 849 2.50 15.88 12.33
N LEU A 850 3.67 16.52 12.22
CA LEU A 850 4.85 15.94 11.57
C LEU A 850 5.33 14.68 12.31
N ARG A 851 5.32 13.54 11.62
CA ARG A 851 5.78 12.20 12.06
C ARG A 851 7.17 11.87 11.52
N VAL A 852 7.52 12.33 10.33
CA VAL A 852 8.79 12.02 9.66
C VAL A 852 9.51 13.30 9.22
N LEU A 853 10.73 13.49 9.71
CA LEU A 853 11.65 14.55 9.30
C LEU A 853 12.92 13.87 8.78
N ASP A 854 13.07 13.83 7.46
CA ASP A 854 14.16 13.11 6.79
C ASP A 854 15.06 14.08 6.02
N LEU A 855 16.18 14.44 6.64
CA LEU A 855 17.19 15.38 6.13
C LEU A 855 18.47 14.64 5.68
N GLU A 856 18.37 13.35 5.33
CA GLU A 856 19.52 12.58 4.88
C GLU A 856 20.20 13.22 3.66
N GLY A 857 21.48 13.58 3.81
CA GLY A 857 22.28 14.23 2.76
C GLY A 857 22.03 15.73 2.56
N THR A 858 21.21 16.37 3.39
CA THR A 858 20.93 17.81 3.32
C THR A 858 22.18 18.66 3.59
N SER A 859 22.50 19.57 2.66
CA SER A 859 23.52 20.62 2.84
C SER A 859 22.95 21.86 3.55
N GLY A 860 23.82 22.76 4.05
CA GLY A 860 23.37 24.00 4.70
C GLY A 860 22.86 23.86 6.15
N LEU A 861 22.80 22.63 6.68
CA LEU A 861 22.19 22.35 7.99
C LEU A 861 23.21 22.39 9.14
N VAL A 862 23.07 23.40 10.01
CA VAL A 862 23.92 23.65 11.19
C VAL A 862 23.13 23.63 12.52
N ASP A 863 23.83 23.45 13.65
CA ASP A 863 23.26 23.20 15.00
C ASP A 863 22.09 24.13 15.36
N HIS A 864 22.21 25.43 15.07
CA HIS A 864 21.18 26.40 15.45
C HIS A 864 19.83 26.21 14.75
N HIS A 865 19.79 25.60 13.55
CA HIS A 865 18.54 25.29 12.85
C HIS A 865 17.67 24.27 13.61
N LEU A 866 18.30 23.39 14.40
CA LEU A 866 17.57 22.36 15.15
C LEU A 866 16.89 22.88 16.42
N LYS A 867 17.15 24.12 16.87
CA LYS A 867 16.65 24.68 18.15
C LYS A 867 15.16 24.41 18.43
N HIS A 868 14.32 24.55 17.40
CA HIS A 868 12.86 24.42 17.51
C HIS A 868 12.31 23.00 17.31
N ILE A 869 13.15 22.01 16.99
CA ILE A 869 12.70 20.64 16.67
C ILE A 869 11.82 20.02 17.76
N GLY A 870 12.10 20.32 19.03
CA GLY A 870 11.31 19.85 20.18
C GLY A 870 9.90 20.42 20.33
N LYS A 871 9.40 21.21 19.35
CA LYS A 871 7.97 21.56 19.20
C LYS A 871 7.18 20.49 18.44
N LEU A 872 7.85 19.63 17.66
CA LEU A 872 7.24 18.64 16.77
C LEU A 872 6.81 17.38 17.54
N PHE A 873 5.84 17.50 18.45
CA PHE A 873 5.53 16.45 19.44
C PHE A 873 5.14 15.08 18.84
N HIS A 874 4.69 15.05 17.59
CA HIS A 874 4.29 13.85 16.86
C HIS A 874 5.44 13.11 16.16
N LEU A 875 6.66 13.66 16.19
CA LEU A 875 7.78 13.14 15.42
C LEU A 875 8.17 11.73 15.90
N ARG A 876 8.14 10.77 14.97
CA ARG A 876 8.49 9.35 15.16
C ARG A 876 9.81 8.98 14.48
N TYR A 877 10.15 9.64 13.38
CA TYR A 877 11.39 9.44 12.64
C TYR A 877 12.12 10.78 12.45
N LEU A 878 13.38 10.82 12.87
CA LEU A 878 14.32 11.89 12.58
C LEU A 878 15.57 11.30 11.94
N SER A 879 15.90 11.72 10.72
CA SER A 879 17.20 11.47 10.09
C SER A 879 17.91 12.79 9.85
N LEU A 880 19.13 12.87 10.35
CA LEU A 880 20.13 13.92 10.09
C LEU A 880 21.35 13.31 9.36
N ARG A 881 21.17 12.14 8.75
CA ARG A 881 22.29 11.34 8.25
C ARG A 881 23.09 12.09 7.20
N GLY A 882 24.41 12.12 7.31
CA GLY A 882 25.29 12.84 6.38
C GLY A 882 25.31 14.37 6.53
N CYS A 883 24.52 14.96 7.44
CA CYS A 883 24.57 16.40 7.72
C CYS A 883 25.83 16.74 8.53
N ARG A 884 26.92 17.07 7.84
CA ARG A 884 28.25 17.31 8.45
C ARG A 884 28.30 18.57 9.31
N GLY A 885 27.48 19.58 9.01
CA GLY A 885 27.34 20.80 9.81
C GLY A 885 26.70 20.62 11.20
N ILE A 886 26.19 19.42 11.53
CA ILE A 886 25.62 19.11 12.85
C ILE A 886 26.64 18.48 13.80
N TYR A 887 26.86 19.14 14.92
CA TYR A 887 27.72 18.73 16.03
C TYR A 887 26.91 18.43 17.31
N HIS A 888 25.72 19.03 17.49
CA HIS A 888 24.88 18.84 18.69
C HIS A 888 23.40 18.69 18.38
N LEU A 889 22.78 17.75 19.10
CA LEU A 889 21.32 17.70 19.23
C LEU A 889 20.88 18.62 20.39
N PRO A 890 19.83 19.43 20.20
CA PRO A 890 19.35 20.35 21.21
C PRO A 890 18.73 19.60 22.40
N GLY A 891 18.77 20.21 23.59
CA GLY A 891 18.12 19.65 24.78
C GLY A 891 16.60 19.45 24.61
N SER A 892 15.97 20.24 23.74
CA SER A 892 14.55 20.16 23.38
C SER A 892 14.16 18.85 22.67
N LEU A 893 15.13 18.07 22.17
CA LEU A 893 14.89 16.73 21.59
C LEU A 893 14.14 15.80 22.56
N GLY A 894 14.34 15.94 23.88
CA GLY A 894 13.63 15.14 24.90
C GLY A 894 12.11 15.34 24.94
N ASN A 895 11.59 16.40 24.31
CA ASN A 895 10.14 16.64 24.20
C ASN A 895 9.46 15.72 23.18
N LEU A 896 10.23 15.05 22.31
CA LEU A 896 9.75 14.24 21.19
C LEU A 896 9.32 12.83 21.66
N MET A 897 8.36 12.77 22.58
CA MET A 897 8.00 11.53 23.30
C MET A 897 7.55 10.37 22.38
N GLN A 898 7.13 10.65 21.15
CA GLN A 898 6.76 9.66 20.14
C GLN A 898 7.95 9.16 19.28
N LEU A 899 9.17 9.70 19.46
CA LEU A 899 10.32 9.38 18.61
C LEU A 899 10.72 7.91 18.75
N GLN A 900 10.70 7.19 17.63
CA GLN A 900 11.03 5.77 17.48
C GLN A 900 12.40 5.57 16.83
N THR A 901 12.74 6.40 15.83
CA THR A 901 14.02 6.38 15.11
C THR A 901 14.72 7.73 15.20
N LEU A 902 15.98 7.70 15.61
CA LEU A 902 16.96 8.78 15.48
C LEU A 902 18.14 8.26 14.64
N ASP A 903 18.33 8.79 13.44
CA ASP A 903 19.49 8.51 12.60
C ASP A 903 20.43 9.74 12.55
N VAL A 904 21.63 9.55 13.08
CA VAL A 904 22.72 10.54 13.13
C VAL A 904 24.02 9.93 12.60
N MET A 905 23.94 8.93 11.72
CA MET A 905 25.12 8.42 11.03
C MET A 905 25.73 9.49 10.13
N ASP A 906 27.05 9.44 9.98
CA ASP A 906 27.81 10.32 9.09
C ASP A 906 27.63 11.83 9.45
N THR A 907 27.40 12.12 10.74
CA THR A 907 27.37 13.48 11.36
C THR A 907 28.56 13.69 12.29
N ASN A 908 28.81 14.95 12.69
CA ASN A 908 29.85 15.29 13.66
C ASN A 908 29.36 15.28 15.13
N ILE A 909 28.22 14.63 15.41
CA ILE A 909 27.69 14.51 16.77
C ILE A 909 28.57 13.57 17.61
N ILE A 910 29.15 14.11 18.69
CA ILE A 910 30.02 13.36 19.62
C ILE A 910 29.28 12.96 20.90
N LYS A 911 28.13 13.58 21.22
CA LYS A 911 27.43 13.35 22.49
C LYS A 911 25.91 13.48 22.36
N LEU A 912 25.20 12.50 22.88
CA LEU A 912 23.74 12.54 22.94
C LEU A 912 23.26 13.44 24.11
N PRO A 913 22.15 14.19 23.93
CA PRO A 913 21.66 15.12 24.94
C PRO A 913 21.13 14.37 26.17
N LYS A 914 21.33 14.92 27.37
CA LYS A 914 20.90 14.27 28.63
C LYS A 914 19.40 13.92 28.65
N THR A 915 18.60 14.69 27.93
CA THR A 915 17.14 14.56 27.83
C THR A 915 16.67 13.39 26.97
N ILE A 916 17.54 12.76 26.15
CA ILE A 916 17.16 11.60 25.31
C ILE A 916 16.60 10.42 26.13
N ILE A 917 16.96 10.32 27.43
CA ILE A 917 16.45 9.28 28.35
C ILE A 917 14.94 9.42 28.66
N GLN A 918 14.30 10.51 28.23
CA GLN A 918 12.86 10.74 28.32
C GLN A 918 12.10 9.99 27.20
N LEU A 919 12.75 9.68 26.08
CA LEU A 919 12.14 9.16 24.85
C LEU A 919 11.82 7.65 24.97
N ARG A 920 10.85 7.28 25.81
CA ARG A 920 10.57 5.87 26.15
C ARG A 920 10.16 5.00 24.95
N LYS A 921 9.63 5.59 23.88
CA LYS A 921 9.23 4.92 22.63
C LYS A 921 10.39 4.76 21.62
N LEU A 922 11.62 5.19 21.95
CA LEU A 922 12.80 5.14 21.07
C LEU A 922 13.32 3.72 20.91
N GLN A 923 13.28 3.23 19.66
CA GLN A 923 13.67 1.87 19.28
C GLN A 923 15.02 1.82 18.56
N HIS A 924 15.36 2.86 17.79
CA HIS A 924 16.58 2.89 17.00
C HIS A 924 17.34 4.21 17.18
N VAL A 925 18.59 4.11 17.61
CA VAL A 925 19.58 5.20 17.55
C VAL A 925 20.71 4.75 16.64
N SER A 926 20.66 5.11 15.36
CA SER A 926 21.79 4.90 14.44
C SER A 926 22.81 6.02 14.69
N ALA A 927 24.03 5.67 15.12
CA ALA A 927 25.10 6.63 15.36
C ALA A 927 26.43 6.09 14.85
N ARG A 928 27.14 6.90 14.06
CA ARG A 928 28.45 6.61 13.47
C ARG A 928 29.01 7.95 12.99
N GLY A 929 30.22 8.34 13.43
CA GLY A 929 30.78 9.66 13.09
C GLY A 929 31.29 9.76 11.65
N VAL A 930 31.44 10.99 11.17
CA VAL A 930 32.18 11.33 9.92
C VAL A 930 33.60 10.74 9.96
N GLY A 931 34.16 10.44 8.78
CA GLY A 931 35.48 9.79 8.65
C GLY A 931 35.44 8.29 8.94
N SER A 932 34.36 7.62 8.54
CA SER A 932 34.21 6.17 8.75
C SER A 932 33.63 5.39 7.56
N THR A 933 33.61 5.96 6.35
CA THR A 933 33.74 5.13 5.14
C THR A 933 35.02 4.29 5.26
N ASP A 934 35.08 3.11 4.63
CA ASP A 934 36.20 2.19 4.86
C ASP A 934 37.56 2.71 4.32
N GLU A 935 37.61 3.84 3.62
CA GLU A 935 38.81 4.36 2.95
C GLU A 935 39.58 5.42 3.76
N PHE A 936 38.89 6.43 4.32
CA PHE A 936 39.55 7.58 4.95
C PHE A 936 39.64 7.47 6.47
N VAL A 937 40.65 6.71 6.92
CA VAL A 937 41.14 6.77 8.30
C VAL A 937 42.25 7.81 8.39
N TYR A 938 42.10 8.81 9.26
CA TYR A 938 43.19 9.72 9.66
C TYR A 938 44.26 8.95 10.49
N GLN A 939 45.11 8.23 9.77
CA GLN A 939 46.51 7.92 10.05
C GLN A 939 47.25 8.71 8.94
N ASP A 940 48.09 9.73 9.18
CA ASP A 940 48.99 9.98 10.32
C ASP A 940 49.21 11.47 10.62
N TYR A 941 48.29 12.10 11.37
CA TYR A 941 48.51 13.47 11.90
C TYR A 941 49.57 13.66 13.03
N PRO A 942 50.24 12.63 13.61
CA PRO A 942 51.36 12.87 14.53
C PRO A 942 52.74 13.07 13.87
N ASP A 943 52.96 12.55 12.66
CA ASP A 943 54.31 12.35 12.14
C ASP A 943 54.77 13.37 11.08
N VAL A 944 53.84 14.08 10.45
CA VAL A 944 54.14 15.27 9.62
C VAL A 944 54.49 16.52 10.47
N LEU A 945 54.17 16.51 11.77
CA LEU A 945 54.44 17.65 12.67
C LEU A 945 55.85 17.56 13.31
N PRO A 946 56.65 18.64 13.25
CA PRO A 946 57.95 18.72 13.92
C PRO A 946 57.87 18.34 15.40
N LYS A 947 58.90 17.69 15.95
CA LYS A 947 58.93 17.20 17.34
C LYS A 947 58.56 18.28 18.38
N LEU A 948 58.86 19.56 18.11
CA LEU A 948 58.48 20.70 18.95
C LEU A 948 56.94 20.91 19.02
N MET A 949 56.24 20.78 17.88
CA MET A 949 54.78 20.87 17.81
C MET A 949 54.07 19.61 18.32
N ARG A 950 54.78 18.52 18.68
CA ARG A 950 54.18 17.38 19.39
C ARG A 950 53.88 17.67 20.87
N ASN A 951 54.28 18.81 21.43
CA ASN A 951 53.88 19.22 22.78
C ASN A 951 52.36 19.53 22.83
N LYS A 952 51.65 18.89 23.77
CA LYS A 952 50.21 19.10 23.98
C LYS A 952 49.85 20.57 24.21
N ILE A 953 50.70 21.30 24.94
CA ILE A 953 50.45 22.71 25.26
C ILE A 953 50.50 23.55 23.98
N CYS A 954 51.52 23.36 23.14
CA CYS A 954 51.68 24.09 21.88
C CYS A 954 50.54 23.83 20.87
N ILE A 955 50.08 22.58 20.72
CA ILE A 955 48.91 22.27 19.87
C ILE A 955 47.65 22.96 20.41
N LEU A 956 47.46 22.95 21.73
CA LEU A 956 46.26 23.52 22.34
C LEU A 956 46.27 25.06 22.32
N THR A 957 47.42 25.70 22.49
CA THR A 957 47.53 27.17 22.36
C THR A 957 47.36 27.61 20.91
N SER A 958 48.04 26.97 19.94
CA SER A 958 47.89 27.31 18.52
C SER A 958 46.46 27.07 18.02
N SER A 959 45.86 25.94 18.40
CA SER A 959 44.47 25.62 18.02
C SER A 959 43.48 26.56 18.72
N SER A 960 43.67 26.90 20.01
CA SER A 960 42.80 27.87 20.69
C SER A 960 42.89 29.27 20.09
N VAL A 961 44.08 29.72 19.69
CA VAL A 961 44.25 30.99 18.95
C VAL A 961 43.53 30.94 17.60
N GLY A 962 43.71 29.86 16.83
CA GLY A 962 42.97 29.64 15.57
C GLY A 962 41.45 29.61 15.75
N PHE A 963 40.95 28.94 16.78
CA PHE A 963 39.52 28.90 17.10
C PHE A 963 38.98 30.25 17.59
N CYS A 964 39.77 31.04 18.33
CA CYS A 964 39.40 32.41 18.70
C CYS A 964 39.30 33.31 17.47
N MET A 965 40.27 33.26 16.54
CA MET A 965 40.23 34.01 15.27
C MET A 965 39.00 33.62 14.43
N ALA A 966 38.69 32.32 14.35
CA ALA A 966 37.51 31.82 13.65
C ALA A 966 36.18 32.21 14.31
N CYS A 967 36.14 32.34 15.63
CA CYS A 967 34.96 32.88 16.32
C CYS A 967 34.73 34.37 16.01
N CYS A 968 35.76 35.10 15.62
CA CYS A 968 35.67 36.49 15.15
C CYS A 968 35.36 36.58 13.64
N THR A 969 35.73 35.57 12.85
CA THR A 969 35.51 35.50 11.40
C THR A 969 35.06 34.09 10.97
N PRO A 970 33.76 33.74 11.14
CA PRO A 970 33.24 32.38 10.89
C PRO A 970 33.55 31.81 9.51
N GLN A 971 33.67 32.68 8.50
CA GLN A 971 33.96 32.33 7.11
C GLN A 971 35.33 31.65 6.93
N LEU A 972 36.34 31.99 7.74
CA LEU A 972 37.71 31.45 7.60
C LEU A 972 37.84 29.96 7.95
N LEU A 973 36.88 29.37 8.69
CA LEU A 973 36.86 27.93 8.98
C LEU A 973 35.78 27.15 8.22
N LYS A 974 35.10 27.76 7.25
CA LYS A 974 34.04 27.09 6.46
C LYS A 974 34.57 25.87 5.71
N GLU A 975 35.63 26.04 4.91
CA GLU A 975 36.28 24.92 4.20
C GLU A 975 37.08 23.98 5.13
N PRO A 976 37.98 24.47 6.03
CA PRO A 976 38.79 23.57 6.86
C PRO A 976 38.00 22.71 7.86
N MET A 977 36.83 23.16 8.31
CA MET A 977 35.95 22.37 9.18
C MET A 977 34.84 21.62 8.43
N GLY A 978 34.76 21.75 7.11
CA GLY A 978 33.72 21.11 6.30
C GLY A 978 32.31 21.50 6.74
N ILE A 979 32.09 22.79 7.04
CA ILE A 979 30.79 23.30 7.46
C ILE A 979 30.00 23.77 6.24
N ASP A 980 29.10 22.92 5.79
CA ASP A 980 28.14 23.22 4.74
C ASP A 980 27.07 24.20 5.27
N GLY A 981 27.18 25.49 4.93
CA GLY A 981 26.17 26.52 5.23
C GLY A 981 26.73 27.82 5.83
N GLU A 982 25.84 28.73 6.22
CA GLU A 982 26.20 29.95 6.97
C GLU A 982 26.23 29.67 8.49
N ALA A 983 27.42 29.33 8.98
CA ALA A 983 27.65 29.15 10.42
C ALA A 983 27.76 30.48 11.14
N ASN A 984 27.02 30.65 12.24
CA ASN A 984 27.23 31.80 13.12
C ASN A 984 28.37 31.54 14.13
N ARG A 985 28.80 32.57 14.86
CA ARG A 985 29.84 32.48 15.91
C ARG A 985 29.58 31.37 16.94
N HIS A 986 28.32 31.10 17.30
CA HIS A 986 27.98 30.05 18.25
C HIS A 986 28.19 28.67 17.64
N ASP A 987 27.82 28.44 16.37
CA ASP A 987 28.03 27.15 15.69
C ASP A 987 29.53 26.85 15.52
N VAL A 988 30.32 27.85 15.09
CA VAL A 988 31.79 27.72 15.00
C VAL A 988 32.40 27.46 16.37
N CYS A 989 32.08 28.27 17.39
CA CYS A 989 32.54 28.04 18.76
C CYS A 989 32.14 26.64 19.28
N THR A 990 30.95 26.17 18.92
CA THR A 990 30.45 24.85 19.30
C THR A 990 31.23 23.71 18.62
N ALA A 991 31.49 23.80 17.31
CA ALA A 991 32.35 22.86 16.60
C ALA A 991 33.77 22.82 17.22
N CYS A 992 34.38 23.99 17.43
CA CYS A 992 35.69 24.14 18.04
C CYS A 992 35.75 23.56 19.47
N CYS A 993 34.85 23.98 20.37
CA CYS A 993 34.89 23.62 21.78
C CYS A 993 34.40 22.20 22.10
N CYS A 994 33.53 21.62 21.28
CA CYS A 994 32.88 20.35 21.57
C CYS A 994 33.27 19.20 20.61
N ALA A 995 33.89 19.50 19.46
CA ALA A 995 34.49 18.49 18.59
C ALA A 995 36.02 18.59 18.51
N TYR A 996 36.55 19.68 17.94
CA TYR A 996 37.99 19.76 17.63
C TYR A 996 38.88 19.84 18.88
N LEU A 997 38.60 20.73 19.83
CA LEU A 997 39.35 20.79 21.09
C LEU A 997 39.30 19.45 21.85
N PRO A 998 38.14 18.79 22.05
CA PRO A 998 38.10 17.47 22.67
C PRO A 998 38.90 16.40 21.93
N MET A 999 38.92 16.39 20.59
CA MET A 999 39.81 15.51 19.81
C MET A 999 41.28 15.78 20.13
N LEU A 1000 41.72 17.02 19.97
CA LEU A 1000 43.11 17.45 20.12
C LEU A 1000 43.64 17.25 21.55
N VAL A 1001 42.85 17.63 22.55
CA VAL A 1001 43.17 17.44 23.98
C VAL A 1001 43.34 15.96 24.30
N THR A 1002 42.43 15.10 23.83
CA THR A 1002 42.40 13.70 24.27
C THR A 1002 43.22 12.74 23.43
N ARG A 1003 43.62 13.10 22.20
CA ARG A 1003 44.34 12.24 21.24
C ARG A 1003 43.72 10.84 21.11
N ARG A 1004 42.40 10.76 21.17
CA ARG A 1004 41.62 9.51 21.17
C ARG A 1004 40.44 9.66 20.21
N SER A 1005 40.08 8.53 19.60
CA SER A 1005 39.07 8.43 18.54
C SER A 1005 37.86 9.36 18.72
N PRO A 1006 37.54 10.22 17.74
CA PRO A 1006 36.25 10.92 17.68
C PRO A 1006 35.08 9.99 17.41
N ARG A 1007 35.32 8.71 17.12
CA ARG A 1007 34.29 7.79 16.68
C ARG A 1007 33.32 7.48 17.81
N GLY A 1008 32.06 7.36 17.43
CA GLY A 1008 30.95 6.96 18.29
C GLY A 1008 30.48 8.04 19.27
N VAL A 1009 29.20 7.96 19.64
CA VAL A 1009 28.56 8.96 20.51
C VAL A 1009 28.72 8.62 21.99
N VAL A 1010 28.99 9.63 22.81
CA VAL A 1010 28.99 9.51 24.28
C VAL A 1010 27.54 9.50 24.79
N MET A 1011 27.16 8.43 25.49
CA MET A 1011 25.82 8.28 26.08
C MET A 1011 25.66 9.07 27.40
N PRO A 1012 24.48 9.64 27.68
CA PRO A 1012 24.15 10.23 28.98
C PRO A 1012 23.94 9.16 30.06
N ARG A 1013 23.88 9.61 31.32
CA ARG A 1013 23.47 8.75 32.46
C ARG A 1013 21.97 8.46 32.36
N GLY A 1014 21.57 7.21 32.57
CA GLY A 1014 20.17 6.79 32.54
C GLY A 1014 19.71 6.13 31.23
N ILE A 1015 20.61 5.77 30.31
CA ILE A 1015 20.25 5.18 29.01
C ILE A 1015 19.49 3.85 29.14
N HIS A 1016 19.75 3.09 30.22
CA HIS A 1016 19.02 1.87 30.58
C HIS A 1016 17.50 2.04 30.80
N LYS A 1017 17.01 3.29 30.86
CA LYS A 1017 15.57 3.62 30.94
C LYS A 1017 14.83 3.44 29.60
N LEU A 1018 15.56 3.33 28.49
CA LEU A 1018 15.02 3.15 27.13
C LEU A 1018 14.81 1.67 26.82
N LYS A 1019 13.82 1.06 27.48
CA LYS A 1019 13.59 -0.40 27.42
C LYS A 1019 13.12 -0.92 26.06
N ALA A 1020 12.57 -0.05 25.20
CA ALA A 1020 12.18 -0.38 23.83
C ALA A 1020 13.36 -0.32 22.81
N LEU A 1021 14.59 -0.04 23.26
CA LEU A 1021 15.72 0.20 22.34
C LEU A 1021 16.27 -1.11 21.76
N HIS A 1022 15.98 -1.34 20.47
CA HIS A 1022 16.43 -2.50 19.69
C HIS A 1022 17.74 -2.25 18.93
N THR A 1023 18.07 -1.00 18.60
CA THR A 1023 19.32 -0.63 17.93
C THR A 1023 20.02 0.53 18.62
N LEU A 1024 21.28 0.29 18.98
CA LEU A 1024 22.21 1.31 19.44
C LEU A 1024 23.43 1.27 18.52
N GLY A 1025 23.72 2.41 17.88
CA GLY A 1025 24.88 2.58 17.00
C GLY A 1025 26.22 2.51 17.76
N ILE A 1026 27.26 3.04 17.14
CA ILE A 1026 28.59 3.08 17.75
C ILE A 1026 28.57 4.07 18.92
N VAL A 1027 28.74 3.57 20.14
CA VAL A 1027 28.84 4.38 21.36
C VAL A 1027 30.25 4.37 21.92
N ASN A 1028 30.73 5.54 22.32
CA ASN A 1028 32.07 5.71 22.87
C ASN A 1028 32.06 5.52 24.40
N VAL A 1029 32.71 4.45 24.87
CA VAL A 1029 32.71 4.05 26.30
C VAL A 1029 34.04 4.35 27.00
N SER A 1030 35.02 4.92 26.29
CA SER A 1030 36.38 5.20 26.80
C SER A 1030 36.42 6.01 28.10
N ARG A 1031 35.48 6.96 28.29
CA ARG A 1031 35.44 7.87 29.45
C ARG A 1031 34.58 7.36 30.62
N ARG A 1032 33.80 6.28 30.45
CA ARG A 1032 32.80 5.89 31.46
C ARG A 1032 32.50 4.37 31.43
N LYS A 1033 33.29 3.58 32.18
CA LYS A 1033 33.04 2.13 32.35
C LYS A 1033 31.60 1.81 32.80
N ALA A 1034 31.04 2.65 33.68
CA ALA A 1034 29.66 2.54 34.14
C ALA A 1034 28.59 2.62 33.01
N ALA A 1035 28.93 3.11 31.82
CA ALA A 1035 28.03 3.11 30.67
C ALA A 1035 27.77 1.69 30.15
N LEU A 1036 28.77 0.79 30.18
CA LEU A 1036 28.60 -0.62 29.82
C LEU A 1036 27.65 -1.34 30.78
N ARG A 1037 27.71 -1.02 32.08
CA ARG A 1037 26.77 -1.51 33.11
C ARG A 1037 25.33 -1.00 32.91
N GLU A 1038 25.14 0.12 32.21
CA GLU A 1038 23.81 0.57 31.79
C GLU A 1038 23.34 -0.14 30.50
N VAL A 1039 24.23 -0.37 29.54
CA VAL A 1039 23.94 -1.14 28.31
C VAL A 1039 23.55 -2.57 28.66
N ALA A 1040 24.21 -3.21 29.62
CA ALA A 1040 23.87 -4.53 30.17
C ALA A 1040 22.39 -4.67 30.60
N ARG A 1041 21.72 -3.57 30.91
CA ARG A 1041 20.31 -3.54 31.34
C ARG A 1041 19.32 -3.37 30.17
N LEU A 1042 19.81 -3.31 28.92
CA LEU A 1042 19.01 -3.19 27.69
C LEU A 1042 18.89 -4.57 27.01
N THR A 1043 18.25 -5.53 27.69
CA THR A 1043 18.20 -6.93 27.27
C THR A 1043 17.52 -7.17 25.90
N GLY A 1044 16.64 -6.26 25.45
CA GLY A 1044 16.01 -6.28 24.12
C GLY A 1044 16.87 -5.68 22.99
N LEU A 1045 18.17 -5.45 23.20
CA LEU A 1045 19.03 -4.82 22.20
C LEU A 1045 19.53 -5.85 21.17
N HIS A 1046 19.05 -5.75 19.93
CA HIS A 1046 19.44 -6.62 18.81
C HIS A 1046 20.75 -6.19 18.13
N LYS A 1047 21.08 -4.89 18.18
CA LYS A 1047 22.28 -4.34 17.54
C LYS A 1047 23.01 -3.34 18.43
N LEU A 1048 24.31 -3.55 18.61
CA LEU A 1048 25.21 -2.71 19.42
C LEU A 1048 26.53 -2.43 18.66
N GLY A 1049 26.99 -1.18 18.67
CA GLY A 1049 28.38 -0.84 18.37
C GLY A 1049 29.06 -0.21 19.57
N VAL A 1050 30.29 -0.61 19.89
CA VAL A 1050 31.10 0.02 20.95
C VAL A 1050 32.46 0.42 20.42
N THR A 1051 32.96 1.57 20.88
CA THR A 1051 34.32 2.06 20.59
C THR A 1051 34.99 2.66 21.81
N GLY A 1052 36.32 2.72 21.79
CA GLY A 1052 37.14 3.10 22.93
C GLY A 1052 37.29 1.97 23.97
N ILE A 1053 37.20 0.72 23.51
CA ILE A 1053 37.49 -0.47 24.32
C ILE A 1053 39.00 -0.58 24.57
N ASN A 1054 39.38 -0.98 25.77
CA ASN A 1054 40.76 -1.20 26.20
C ASN A 1054 40.75 -2.20 27.37
N GLU A 1055 41.93 -2.70 27.74
CA GLU A 1055 42.13 -3.60 28.88
C GLU A 1055 41.41 -3.11 30.15
N GLY A 1056 41.45 -1.81 30.44
CA GLY A 1056 40.81 -1.23 31.61
C GLY A 1056 39.27 -1.28 31.61
N ASN A 1057 38.58 -1.54 30.49
CA ASN A 1057 37.11 -1.66 30.44
C ASN A 1057 36.61 -2.95 29.75
N SER A 1058 37.52 -3.87 29.42
CA SER A 1058 37.23 -5.17 28.80
C SER A 1058 36.34 -6.06 29.67
N GLY A 1059 36.60 -6.11 30.98
CA GLY A 1059 35.81 -6.89 31.94
C GLY A 1059 34.34 -6.45 31.98
N GLU A 1060 34.07 -5.15 32.06
CA GLU A 1060 32.70 -4.64 32.00
C GLU A 1060 32.04 -4.81 30.62
N LEU A 1061 32.81 -4.85 29.53
CA LEU A 1061 32.28 -5.19 28.22
C LEU A 1061 31.84 -6.66 28.20
N CYS A 1062 32.70 -7.58 28.64
CA CYS A 1062 32.40 -9.02 28.67
C CYS A 1062 31.17 -9.30 29.55
N SER A 1063 31.12 -8.73 30.76
CA SER A 1063 29.94 -8.84 31.64
C SER A 1063 28.67 -8.26 31.01
N ALA A 1064 28.76 -7.15 30.28
CA ALA A 1064 27.61 -6.57 29.59
C ALA A 1064 27.13 -7.46 28.43
N LEU A 1065 28.04 -7.98 27.60
CA LEU A 1065 27.72 -8.88 26.49
C LEU A 1065 27.04 -10.16 26.99
N SER A 1066 27.50 -10.76 28.09
CA SER A 1066 26.89 -11.96 28.69
C SER A 1066 25.42 -11.76 29.11
N SER A 1067 24.98 -10.52 29.34
CA SER A 1067 23.60 -10.19 29.74
C SER A 1067 22.67 -9.82 28.56
N LEU A 1068 23.21 -9.64 27.35
CA LEU A 1068 22.47 -9.22 26.16
C LEU A 1068 22.00 -10.43 25.34
N SER A 1069 21.02 -11.17 25.85
CA SER A 1069 20.51 -12.41 25.24
C SER A 1069 20.00 -12.25 23.80
N SER A 1070 19.41 -11.10 23.47
CA SER A 1070 18.81 -10.84 22.15
C SER A 1070 19.77 -10.23 21.12
N LEU A 1071 21.07 -10.12 21.43
CA LEU A 1071 22.03 -9.43 20.56
C LEU A 1071 22.42 -10.27 19.33
N GLU A 1072 22.05 -9.78 18.16
CA GLU A 1072 22.32 -10.39 16.84
C GLU A 1072 23.54 -9.77 16.15
N THR A 1073 23.75 -8.47 16.32
CA THR A 1073 24.85 -7.73 15.66
C THR A 1073 25.69 -6.96 16.66
N LEU A 1074 26.99 -7.28 16.70
CA LEU A 1074 27.98 -6.58 17.51
C LEU A 1074 29.09 -5.99 16.64
N LEU A 1075 29.42 -4.72 16.88
CA LEU A 1075 30.66 -4.09 16.44
C LEU A 1075 31.48 -3.70 17.67
N VAL A 1076 32.74 -4.13 17.71
CA VAL A 1076 33.71 -3.74 18.73
C VAL A 1076 34.87 -3.03 18.05
N GLN A 1077 35.20 -1.82 18.50
CA GLN A 1077 36.31 -1.04 17.97
C GLN A 1077 37.29 -0.57 19.06
N SER A 1078 38.58 -0.68 18.76
CA SER A 1078 39.66 0.04 19.44
C SER A 1078 40.70 0.53 18.44
N GLU A 1079 41.55 1.47 18.86
CA GLU A 1079 42.56 2.11 18.02
C GLU A 1079 43.94 2.06 18.71
N GLY A 1080 45.00 2.02 17.91
CA GLY A 1080 46.38 1.90 18.38
C GLY A 1080 46.76 0.49 18.85
N LYS A 1081 47.94 0.40 19.48
CA LYS A 1081 48.44 -0.79 20.19
C LYS A 1081 48.33 -0.53 21.70
N PRO A 1082 47.85 -1.49 22.53
CA PRO A 1082 47.50 -2.88 22.18
C PRO A 1082 46.18 -3.06 21.42
N GLY A 1083 45.29 -2.05 21.40
CA GLY A 1083 44.05 -2.09 20.63
C GLY A 1083 42.97 -2.98 21.24
N LEU A 1084 42.54 -4.03 20.52
CA LEU A 1084 41.58 -5.04 20.98
C LEU A 1084 42.25 -6.28 21.59
N PHE A 1085 43.59 -6.40 21.54
CA PHE A 1085 44.34 -7.51 22.13
C PHE A 1085 43.95 -7.71 23.60
N GLY A 1086 43.66 -8.97 23.98
CA GLY A 1086 43.18 -9.35 25.32
C GLY A 1086 41.78 -8.85 25.70
N CYS A 1087 41.19 -7.90 24.98
CA CYS A 1087 39.96 -7.22 25.41
C CYS A 1087 38.68 -8.06 25.32
N LEU A 1088 38.75 -9.24 24.69
CA LEU A 1088 37.65 -10.19 24.52
C LEU A 1088 37.95 -11.57 25.13
N ASP A 1089 39.13 -11.77 25.73
CA ASP A 1089 39.56 -13.08 26.27
C ASP A 1089 38.77 -13.44 27.54
N GLY A 1090 38.18 -12.46 28.24
CA GLY A 1090 37.27 -12.66 29.38
C GLY A 1090 35.81 -13.03 29.02
N LEU A 1091 35.47 -13.18 27.73
CA LEU A 1091 34.10 -13.51 27.30
C LEU A 1091 33.84 -15.02 27.34
N SER A 1092 33.56 -15.55 28.53
CA SER A 1092 33.29 -16.99 28.75
C SER A 1092 31.97 -17.48 28.14
N MET A 1093 30.94 -16.62 28.07
CA MET A 1093 29.65 -16.93 27.45
C MET A 1093 29.25 -15.81 26.47
N PRO A 1094 29.50 -15.94 25.17
CA PRO A 1094 29.05 -14.97 24.19
C PRO A 1094 27.51 -14.99 24.02
N PRO A 1095 26.91 -13.90 23.49
CA PRO A 1095 25.46 -13.86 23.22
C PRO A 1095 25.01 -14.99 22.29
N LYS A 1096 24.02 -15.77 22.72
CA LYS A 1096 23.56 -16.98 22.01
C LYS A 1096 23.05 -16.71 20.59
N ASN A 1097 22.48 -15.53 20.36
CA ASN A 1097 21.85 -15.15 19.10
C ASN A 1097 22.78 -14.35 18.16
N LEU A 1098 24.08 -14.26 18.46
CA LEU A 1098 25.00 -13.41 17.70
C LEU A 1098 25.27 -13.94 16.29
N GLU A 1099 24.60 -13.36 15.29
CA GLU A 1099 24.79 -13.68 13.87
C GLU A 1099 25.91 -12.89 13.18
N SER A 1100 26.22 -11.67 13.65
CA SER A 1100 27.11 -10.75 12.93
C SER A 1100 28.09 -10.04 13.86
N LEU A 1101 29.37 -10.40 13.75
CA LEU A 1101 30.47 -9.80 14.52
C LEU A 1101 31.39 -8.95 13.63
N LYS A 1102 31.74 -7.75 14.11
CA LYS A 1102 32.70 -6.85 13.47
C LYS A 1102 33.76 -6.43 14.49
N LEU A 1103 35.02 -6.77 14.24
CA LEU A 1103 36.14 -6.45 15.14
C LEU A 1103 37.13 -5.54 14.41
N TYR A 1104 37.22 -4.29 14.86
CA TYR A 1104 38.05 -3.26 14.25
C TYR A 1104 39.15 -2.82 15.23
N GLY A 1105 40.41 -3.10 14.90
CA GLY A 1105 41.56 -2.79 15.74
C GLY A 1105 42.38 -4.02 16.12
N ASN A 1106 43.62 -3.76 16.56
CA ASN A 1106 44.69 -4.76 16.71
C ASN A 1106 44.29 -5.92 17.64
N LEU A 1107 44.26 -7.15 17.12
CA LEU A 1107 43.91 -8.38 17.84
C LEU A 1107 45.10 -9.32 18.04
N VAL A 1108 46.10 -9.33 17.14
CA VAL A 1108 47.28 -10.24 17.12
C VAL A 1108 46.93 -11.73 16.90
N ARG A 1109 45.92 -12.24 17.60
CA ARG A 1109 45.35 -13.59 17.51
C ARG A 1109 43.81 -13.52 17.60
N LEU A 1110 43.11 -14.57 17.17
CA LEU A 1110 41.65 -14.63 17.34
C LEU A 1110 41.27 -14.76 18.85
N PRO A 1111 40.26 -14.01 19.34
CA PRO A 1111 39.72 -14.16 20.68
C PRO A 1111 39.27 -15.58 21.03
N ALA A 1112 39.41 -15.95 22.30
CA ALA A 1112 39.02 -17.28 22.81
C ALA A 1112 37.55 -17.65 22.52
N CYS A 1113 36.64 -16.67 22.49
CA CYS A 1113 35.22 -16.90 22.18
C CYS A 1113 34.94 -17.30 20.71
N ILE A 1114 35.87 -17.01 19.79
CA ILE A 1114 35.85 -17.50 18.40
C ILE A 1114 36.57 -18.86 18.35
N ASN A 1115 37.76 -18.96 18.98
CA ASN A 1115 38.59 -20.17 18.96
C ASN A 1115 37.90 -21.40 19.61
N GLY A 1116 37.18 -21.20 20.73
CA GLY A 1116 36.50 -22.28 21.46
C GLY A 1116 35.16 -22.75 20.87
N GLY A 1117 34.80 -22.36 19.64
CA GLY A 1117 33.57 -22.83 18.98
C GLY A 1117 32.25 -22.39 19.65
N LEU A 1118 32.29 -21.40 20.56
CA LEU A 1118 31.14 -20.93 21.34
C LEU A 1118 30.13 -20.15 20.47
N LEU A 1119 30.60 -19.53 19.39
CA LEU A 1119 29.83 -18.68 18.48
C LEU A 1119 29.15 -19.46 17.33
N LYS A 1120 28.40 -20.53 17.67
CA LYS A 1120 27.81 -21.46 16.69
C LYS A 1120 26.85 -20.81 15.69
N ASN A 1121 26.18 -19.71 16.06
CA ASN A 1121 25.22 -19.00 15.21
C ASN A 1121 25.85 -17.88 14.35
N LEU A 1122 27.17 -17.68 14.42
CA LEU A 1122 27.86 -16.60 13.71
C LEU A 1122 27.82 -16.82 12.19
N ALA A 1123 27.01 -16.02 11.51
CA ALA A 1123 26.84 -16.05 10.06
C ALA A 1123 27.73 -15.05 9.31
N LYS A 1124 28.22 -13.99 10.00
CA LYS A 1124 29.06 -12.94 9.40
C LYS A 1124 30.20 -12.56 10.34
N LEU A 1125 31.43 -12.56 9.82
CA LEU A 1125 32.59 -11.98 10.49
C LEU A 1125 33.25 -10.94 9.57
N LYS A 1126 33.46 -9.72 10.10
CA LYS A 1126 34.32 -8.71 9.46
C LYS A 1126 35.47 -8.32 10.39
N LEU A 1127 36.68 -8.53 9.92
CA LEU A 1127 37.92 -8.06 10.53
C LEU A 1127 38.45 -6.83 9.78
N ARG A 1128 39.15 -5.94 10.50
CA ARG A 1128 39.84 -4.76 9.96
C ARG A 1128 40.88 -4.28 10.96
N SER A 1129 42.10 -3.97 10.50
CA SER A 1129 43.21 -3.56 11.38
C SER A 1129 43.46 -4.54 12.53
N SER A 1130 43.08 -5.81 12.34
CA SER A 1130 43.15 -6.88 13.33
C SER A 1130 44.55 -7.46 13.47
N ARG A 1131 45.40 -7.31 12.44
CA ARG A 1131 46.83 -7.64 12.46
C ARG A 1131 47.09 -9.05 13.05
N ILE A 1132 46.33 -10.04 12.58
CA ILE A 1132 46.48 -11.42 13.02
C ILE A 1132 47.77 -11.98 12.42
N SER A 1133 48.70 -12.39 13.27
CA SER A 1133 50.03 -12.86 12.83
C SER A 1133 50.01 -14.33 12.38
N ASP A 1134 49.36 -15.21 13.16
CA ASP A 1134 49.14 -16.61 12.81
C ASP A 1134 47.88 -16.73 11.93
N HIS A 1135 48.09 -16.57 10.63
CA HIS A 1135 47.03 -16.60 9.63
C HIS A 1135 46.52 -18.02 9.37
N ASP A 1136 47.39 -19.02 9.40
CA ASP A 1136 47.04 -20.42 9.16
C ASP A 1136 46.13 -20.99 10.26
N ALA A 1137 46.48 -20.81 11.53
CA ALA A 1137 45.61 -21.23 12.63
C ALA A 1137 44.29 -20.44 12.64
N ALA A 1138 44.33 -19.15 12.27
CA ALA A 1138 43.13 -18.33 12.18
C ALA A 1138 42.16 -18.83 11.08
N ILE A 1139 42.66 -19.18 9.89
CA ILE A 1139 41.82 -19.73 8.80
C ILE A 1139 41.22 -21.08 9.20
N GLN A 1140 41.98 -21.97 9.87
CA GLN A 1140 41.46 -23.24 10.38
C GLN A 1140 40.32 -23.05 11.39
N VAL A 1141 40.52 -22.16 12.38
CA VAL A 1141 39.50 -21.83 13.39
C VAL A 1141 38.24 -21.26 12.73
N LEU A 1142 38.39 -20.31 11.80
CA LEU A 1142 37.24 -19.72 11.09
C LEU A 1142 36.53 -20.74 10.20
N GLY A 1143 37.28 -21.69 9.61
CA GLY A 1143 36.75 -22.79 8.80
C GLY A 1143 35.92 -23.79 9.60
N SER A 1144 36.13 -23.91 10.91
CA SER A 1144 35.34 -24.77 11.80
C SER A 1144 33.94 -24.22 12.13
N LEU A 1145 33.66 -22.95 11.84
CA LEU A 1145 32.40 -22.30 12.20
C LEU A 1145 31.24 -22.78 11.29
N PRO A 1146 30.21 -23.46 11.83
CA PRO A 1146 29.25 -24.20 11.00
C PRO A 1146 28.31 -23.31 10.17
N ASN A 1147 28.04 -22.10 10.66
CA ASN A 1147 27.08 -21.17 10.05
C ASN A 1147 27.73 -19.97 9.34
N LEU A 1148 29.07 -19.85 9.35
CA LEU A 1148 29.76 -18.69 8.80
C LEU A 1148 29.56 -18.61 7.28
N ALA A 1149 28.73 -17.66 6.85
CA ALA A 1149 28.33 -17.46 5.46
C ALA A 1149 29.05 -16.29 4.77
N ILE A 1150 29.53 -15.31 5.54
CA ILE A 1150 30.26 -14.15 5.04
C ILE A 1150 31.51 -13.93 5.89
N LEU A 1151 32.69 -14.09 5.29
CA LEU A 1151 33.97 -13.74 5.88
C LEU A 1151 34.58 -12.54 5.15
N ARG A 1152 35.03 -11.53 5.90
CA ARG A 1152 35.70 -10.35 5.36
C ARG A 1152 36.97 -10.03 6.12
N LEU A 1153 38.09 -10.03 5.41
CA LEU A 1153 39.41 -9.65 5.91
C LEU A 1153 39.82 -8.35 5.20
N ARG A 1154 39.45 -7.19 5.77
CA ARG A 1154 39.78 -5.87 5.17
C ARG A 1154 41.20 -5.42 5.52
N LYS A 1155 41.65 -4.30 4.93
CA LYS A 1155 42.90 -3.57 5.22
C LYS A 1155 43.45 -3.84 6.64
N GLU A 1156 44.68 -4.35 6.70
CA GLU A 1156 45.41 -4.74 7.91
C GLU A 1156 44.73 -5.81 8.81
N SER A 1157 43.86 -6.68 8.29
CA SER A 1157 43.29 -7.78 9.10
C SER A 1157 44.32 -8.85 9.48
N LEU A 1158 45.28 -9.10 8.60
CA LEU A 1158 46.38 -10.04 8.76
C LEU A 1158 47.68 -9.25 8.88
N ASP A 1159 48.68 -9.80 9.56
CA ASP A 1159 50.02 -9.22 9.68
C ASP A 1159 51.10 -10.23 9.26
N GLY A 1160 52.14 -9.73 8.62
CA GLY A 1160 53.13 -10.53 7.89
C GLY A 1160 53.84 -9.69 6.83
N LYS A 1161 54.98 -10.19 6.34
CA LYS A 1161 55.64 -9.69 5.12
C LYS A 1161 55.01 -10.33 3.88
N GLU A 1162 54.91 -11.64 3.91
CA GLU A 1162 54.23 -12.47 2.91
C GLU A 1162 53.10 -13.23 3.61
N ILE A 1163 51.94 -13.29 2.97
CA ILE A 1163 50.75 -13.95 3.50
C ILE A 1163 50.29 -14.97 2.46
N HIS A 1164 50.20 -16.23 2.89
CA HIS A 1164 49.67 -17.34 2.12
C HIS A 1164 48.43 -17.89 2.84
N LEU A 1165 47.32 -18.09 2.13
CA LEU A 1165 46.06 -18.55 2.73
C LEU A 1165 45.66 -19.92 2.18
N TYR A 1166 45.79 -20.96 3.01
CA TYR A 1166 45.50 -22.34 2.63
C TYR A 1166 44.11 -22.79 3.12
N PHE A 1167 43.17 -23.00 2.20
CA PHE A 1167 41.84 -23.54 2.47
C PHE A 1167 41.86 -25.06 2.27
N ARG A 1168 42.18 -25.79 3.35
CA ARG A 1168 42.43 -27.24 3.34
C ARG A 1168 41.16 -28.10 3.17
N GLN A 1169 41.36 -29.32 2.68
CA GLN A 1169 40.35 -30.34 2.40
C GLN A 1169 39.62 -30.83 3.65
N GLY A 1170 38.32 -31.14 3.49
CA GLY A 1170 37.47 -31.75 4.51
C GLY A 1170 36.60 -30.74 5.28
N ALA A 1171 35.39 -30.51 4.79
CA ALA A 1171 34.29 -29.75 5.45
C ALA A 1171 34.62 -28.35 6.01
N SER A 1172 35.79 -27.79 5.69
CA SER A 1172 36.20 -26.44 6.05
C SER A 1172 35.28 -25.40 5.39
N PHE A 1173 34.86 -24.39 6.16
CA PHE A 1173 33.91 -23.37 5.72
C PHE A 1173 32.60 -23.94 5.14
N PRO A 1174 31.87 -24.78 5.90
CA PRO A 1174 30.76 -25.58 5.38
C PRO A 1174 29.55 -24.76 4.93
N SER A 1175 29.50 -23.47 5.31
CA SER A 1175 28.42 -22.55 4.98
C SER A 1175 28.85 -21.26 4.28
N LEU A 1176 30.15 -21.09 3.98
CA LEU A 1176 30.69 -19.84 3.41
C LEU A 1176 30.16 -19.62 2.00
N MET A 1177 29.57 -18.44 1.75
CA MET A 1177 28.99 -18.01 0.47
C MET A 1177 29.71 -16.80 -0.11
N VAL A 1178 30.24 -15.93 0.74
CA VAL A 1178 30.97 -14.72 0.35
C VAL A 1178 32.30 -14.65 1.09
N LEU A 1179 33.40 -14.58 0.35
CA LEU A 1179 34.74 -14.31 0.86
C LEU A 1179 35.23 -12.97 0.29
N GLU A 1180 35.66 -12.08 1.18
CA GLU A 1180 36.25 -10.79 0.82
C GLU A 1180 37.63 -10.64 1.43
N LEU A 1181 38.62 -10.35 0.58
CA LEU A 1181 40.03 -10.18 0.95
C LEU A 1181 40.53 -8.80 0.51
N SER A 1182 41.23 -8.10 1.41
CA SER A 1182 41.93 -6.85 1.10
C SER A 1182 43.20 -6.77 1.93
N SER A 1183 44.35 -6.88 1.26
CA SER A 1183 45.66 -6.83 1.91
C SER A 1183 46.74 -6.34 0.92
N PRO A 1184 46.70 -5.04 0.54
CA PRO A 1184 47.56 -4.48 -0.50
C PRO A 1184 49.05 -4.79 -0.28
N GLY A 1185 49.72 -5.26 -1.33
CA GLY A 1185 51.16 -5.57 -1.36
C GLY A 1185 51.66 -6.69 -0.43
N LYS A 1186 50.80 -7.43 0.27
CA LYS A 1186 51.21 -8.46 1.26
C LYS A 1186 50.68 -9.86 1.00
N LEU A 1187 49.58 -10.00 0.27
CA LEU A 1187 48.99 -11.30 -0.04
C LEU A 1187 49.70 -11.91 -1.24
N LYS A 1188 50.35 -13.07 -1.05
CA LYS A 1188 51.17 -13.72 -2.10
C LYS A 1188 50.43 -14.89 -2.76
N SER A 1189 49.68 -15.69 -1.99
CA SER A 1189 48.79 -16.73 -2.57
C SER A 1189 47.57 -17.05 -1.71
N VAL A 1190 46.53 -17.56 -2.36
CA VAL A 1190 45.27 -18.03 -1.78
C VAL A 1190 44.87 -19.33 -2.49
N GLU A 1191 44.99 -20.45 -1.79
CA GLU A 1191 44.83 -21.79 -2.35
C GLU A 1191 43.58 -22.49 -1.83
N PHE A 1192 42.76 -23.00 -2.75
CA PHE A 1192 41.56 -23.78 -2.44
C PHE A 1192 41.75 -25.27 -2.78
N GLU A 1193 41.91 -26.12 -1.76
CA GLU A 1193 41.95 -27.57 -1.96
C GLU A 1193 40.56 -28.11 -2.36
N LYS A 1194 40.55 -29.24 -3.08
CA LYS A 1194 39.32 -29.87 -3.58
C LYS A 1194 38.38 -30.23 -2.41
N GLY A 1195 37.24 -29.53 -2.36
CA GLY A 1195 36.19 -29.71 -1.35
C GLY A 1195 36.20 -28.68 -0.22
N ALA A 1196 37.14 -27.73 -0.21
CA ALA A 1196 37.09 -26.57 0.69
C ALA A 1196 36.00 -25.57 0.27
N ALA A 1197 35.42 -24.87 1.25
CA ALA A 1197 34.38 -23.84 1.05
C ALA A 1197 33.27 -24.22 0.03
N PRO A 1198 32.59 -25.38 0.16
CA PRO A 1198 31.76 -25.98 -0.88
C PRO A 1198 30.48 -25.21 -1.26
N LYS A 1199 30.21 -24.08 -0.60
CA LYS A 1199 29.07 -23.17 -0.87
C LYS A 1199 29.50 -21.78 -1.35
N LEU A 1200 30.79 -21.54 -1.60
CA LEU A 1200 31.29 -20.22 -1.99
C LEU A 1200 30.67 -19.82 -3.34
N GLU A 1201 29.95 -18.70 -3.36
CA GLU A 1201 29.29 -18.17 -4.57
C GLU A 1201 29.97 -16.91 -5.11
N LEU A 1202 30.56 -16.10 -4.22
CA LEU A 1202 31.19 -14.82 -4.52
C LEU A 1202 32.57 -14.72 -3.83
N LEU A 1203 33.59 -14.42 -4.62
CA LEU A 1203 34.94 -14.06 -4.17
C LEU A 1203 35.21 -12.60 -4.55
N GLN A 1204 35.57 -11.75 -3.59
CA GLN A 1204 35.96 -10.36 -3.83
C GLN A 1204 37.39 -10.10 -3.37
N TYR A 1205 38.20 -9.47 -4.21
CA TYR A 1205 39.54 -8.99 -3.88
C TYR A 1205 39.65 -7.48 -4.12
N TYR A 1206 40.31 -6.80 -3.18
CA TYR A 1206 40.42 -5.34 -3.14
C TYR A 1206 41.88 -4.92 -2.98
N ASP A 1207 42.44 -4.31 -4.03
CA ASP A 1207 43.83 -3.84 -4.06
C ASP A 1207 43.91 -2.32 -4.22
N GLN A 1208 43.80 -1.60 -3.09
CA GLN A 1208 44.07 -0.17 -3.06
C GLN A 1208 45.52 0.05 -2.63
N GLU A 1209 46.38 0.37 -3.59
CA GLU A 1209 47.58 1.16 -3.32
C GLU A 1209 47.17 2.40 -2.53
N GLY A 1210 47.81 2.64 -1.40
CA GLY A 1210 47.67 3.94 -0.73
C GLY A 1210 48.28 5.02 -1.60
N LEU A 1211 47.83 6.27 -1.41
CA LEU A 1211 48.59 7.45 -1.82
C LEU A 1211 49.90 7.49 -1.00
N VAL A 1212 50.88 6.70 -1.42
CA VAL A 1212 52.27 6.80 -0.98
C VAL A 1212 52.84 8.04 -1.67
N SER A 1213 53.44 8.91 -0.88
CA SER A 1213 54.20 10.07 -1.37
C SER A 1213 55.24 9.63 -2.40
N LYS A 1214 55.39 10.39 -3.50
CA LYS A 1214 56.36 10.18 -4.59
C LYS A 1214 57.85 10.31 -4.19
N GLU A 1215 58.18 10.09 -2.92
CA GLU A 1215 59.48 10.39 -2.31
C GLU A 1215 60.11 9.15 -1.68
N THR A 1216 60.26 8.10 -2.49
CA THR A 1216 61.29 7.03 -2.37
C THR A 1216 61.17 6.11 -3.58
N GLU A 1217 61.96 6.36 -4.63
CA GLU A 1217 61.98 5.50 -5.84
C GLU A 1217 62.83 4.23 -5.66
N ASP A 1218 63.61 4.12 -4.58
CA ASP A 1218 64.44 2.95 -4.29
C ASP A 1218 63.74 1.96 -3.35
N GLN A 1219 63.72 0.68 -3.75
CA GLN A 1219 63.10 -0.49 -3.07
C GLN A 1219 61.60 -0.75 -3.36
N PHE A 1220 61.21 -0.70 -4.64
CA PHE A 1220 60.07 -1.51 -5.11
C PHE A 1220 60.50 -2.99 -5.22
N GLU A 1221 60.19 -3.81 -4.20
CA GLU A 1221 60.08 -5.27 -4.41
C GLU A 1221 58.74 -5.57 -5.10
N GLU A 1222 58.81 -6.05 -6.34
CA GLU A 1222 57.67 -6.50 -7.15
C GLU A 1222 56.84 -7.57 -6.42
N ALA A 1223 55.54 -7.32 -6.18
CA ALA A 1223 54.70 -8.30 -5.48
C ALA A 1223 53.18 -8.19 -5.71
N SER A 1224 52.70 -8.36 -6.96
CA SER A 1224 51.38 -8.98 -7.19
C SER A 1224 51.57 -10.24 -8.04
N GLY A 1225 52.08 -11.30 -7.41
CA GLY A 1225 52.55 -12.49 -8.12
C GLY A 1225 51.49 -13.13 -9.02
N VAL A 1226 51.97 -13.67 -10.14
CA VAL A 1226 51.23 -14.34 -11.24
C VAL A 1226 50.23 -15.43 -10.80
N TRP A 1227 50.27 -15.86 -9.53
CA TRP A 1227 49.56 -17.00 -8.95
C TRP A 1227 48.79 -16.67 -7.65
N LEU A 1228 48.27 -15.44 -7.51
CA LEU A 1228 47.56 -15.00 -6.28
C LEU A 1228 46.39 -15.91 -5.86
N PHE A 1229 45.66 -16.51 -6.81
CA PHE A 1229 44.60 -17.48 -6.53
C PHE A 1229 44.92 -18.83 -7.19
N SER A 1230 44.67 -19.94 -6.50
CA SER A 1230 44.77 -21.29 -7.06
C SER A 1230 43.61 -22.18 -6.60
N GLY A 1231 43.26 -23.19 -7.41
CA GLY A 1231 42.23 -24.17 -7.08
C GLY A 1231 40.79 -23.71 -7.35
N LEU A 1232 40.57 -22.53 -7.96
CA LEU A 1232 39.23 -21.98 -8.23
C LEU A 1232 38.38 -22.88 -9.14
N ALA A 1233 39.01 -23.65 -10.03
CA ALA A 1233 38.33 -24.66 -10.86
C ALA A 1233 37.61 -25.74 -10.04
N SER A 1234 38.02 -25.99 -8.79
CA SER A 1234 37.40 -26.99 -7.90
C SER A 1234 36.14 -26.48 -7.17
N LEU A 1235 35.89 -25.16 -7.18
CA LEU A 1235 34.79 -24.52 -6.46
C LEU A 1235 33.46 -24.65 -7.23
N GLY A 1236 32.82 -25.81 -7.12
CA GLY A 1236 31.59 -26.18 -7.85
C GLY A 1236 30.31 -25.37 -7.54
N ARG A 1237 30.40 -24.25 -6.81
CA ARG A 1237 29.29 -23.29 -6.60
C ARG A 1237 29.66 -21.82 -6.85
N LEU A 1238 30.90 -21.53 -7.24
CA LEU A 1238 31.35 -20.18 -7.56
C LEU A 1238 30.54 -19.64 -8.75
N LYS A 1239 30.10 -18.37 -8.66
CA LYS A 1239 29.29 -17.68 -9.68
C LYS A 1239 29.93 -16.39 -10.14
N GLU A 1240 30.62 -15.71 -9.23
CA GLU A 1240 31.18 -14.39 -9.49
C GLU A 1240 32.52 -14.20 -8.77
N VAL A 1241 33.49 -13.64 -9.48
CA VAL A 1241 34.74 -13.11 -8.92
C VAL A 1241 34.80 -11.63 -9.23
N VAL A 1242 35.04 -10.80 -8.23
CA VAL A 1242 35.12 -9.34 -8.37
C VAL A 1242 36.50 -8.88 -7.94
N LEU A 1243 37.13 -8.08 -8.81
CA LEU A 1243 38.36 -7.34 -8.54
C LEU A 1243 38.01 -5.85 -8.52
N GLU A 1244 38.20 -5.19 -7.38
CA GLU A 1244 37.85 -3.78 -7.16
C GLU A 1244 39.11 -2.97 -6.81
N GLY A 1245 39.51 -2.05 -7.71
CA GLY A 1245 40.69 -1.19 -7.57
C GLY A 1245 42.06 -1.85 -7.81
N GLY A 1246 43.04 -1.05 -8.24
CA GLY A 1246 44.44 -1.47 -8.45
C GLY A 1246 44.79 -1.83 -9.91
N ASN A 1247 46.08 -1.72 -10.26
CA ASN A 1247 46.59 -2.05 -11.59
C ASN A 1247 47.00 -3.54 -11.65
N TYR A 1248 46.02 -4.42 -11.87
CA TYR A 1248 46.27 -5.87 -11.97
C TYR A 1248 47.14 -6.25 -13.17
N GLU A 1249 48.18 -7.06 -12.93
CA GLU A 1249 49.01 -7.62 -14.01
C GLU A 1249 48.19 -8.43 -15.02
N ARG A 1250 48.46 -8.21 -16.32
CA ARG A 1250 47.81 -8.93 -17.42
C ARG A 1250 47.92 -10.46 -17.27
N ASN A 1251 49.09 -10.94 -16.82
CA ASN A 1251 49.36 -12.36 -16.63
C ASN A 1251 48.51 -12.96 -15.50
N PHE A 1252 48.38 -12.27 -14.37
CA PHE A 1252 47.47 -12.66 -13.27
C PHE A 1252 46.01 -12.71 -13.75
N VAL A 1253 45.54 -11.68 -14.46
CA VAL A 1253 44.16 -11.63 -14.99
C VAL A 1253 43.89 -12.77 -15.99
N GLN A 1254 44.88 -13.11 -16.83
CA GLN A 1254 44.78 -14.20 -17.79
C GLN A 1254 44.79 -15.58 -17.09
N ASN A 1255 45.62 -15.77 -16.07
CA ASN A 1255 45.62 -16.97 -15.23
C ASN A 1255 44.26 -17.16 -14.54
N LEU A 1256 43.74 -16.09 -13.93
CA LEU A 1256 42.43 -16.08 -13.27
C LEU A 1256 41.32 -16.47 -14.27
N ARG A 1257 41.29 -15.88 -15.47
CA ARG A 1257 40.33 -16.26 -16.53
C ARG A 1257 40.41 -17.74 -16.89
N SER A 1258 41.61 -18.29 -17.07
CA SER A 1258 41.81 -19.73 -17.36
C SER A 1258 41.25 -20.64 -16.26
N GLN A 1259 41.44 -20.28 -14.98
CA GLN A 1259 40.85 -21.02 -13.85
C GLN A 1259 39.31 -20.91 -13.76
N LEU A 1260 38.73 -19.81 -14.23
CA LEU A 1260 37.28 -19.63 -14.28
C LEU A 1260 36.64 -20.31 -15.49
N GLU A 1261 37.32 -20.36 -16.63
CA GLU A 1261 36.90 -21.10 -17.83
C GLU A 1261 36.89 -22.61 -17.62
N SER A 1262 37.85 -23.11 -16.82
CA SER A 1262 37.95 -24.53 -16.42
C SER A 1262 37.05 -24.92 -15.23
N ASN A 1263 36.39 -23.95 -14.58
CA ASN A 1263 35.39 -24.23 -13.55
C ASN A 1263 34.05 -24.67 -14.21
N PRO A 1264 33.37 -25.73 -13.70
CA PRO A 1264 32.15 -26.26 -14.32
C PRO A 1264 30.97 -25.27 -14.40
N ASN A 1265 30.94 -24.22 -13.57
CA ASN A 1265 29.90 -23.19 -13.60
C ASN A 1265 30.26 -21.95 -14.45
N ARG A 1266 31.49 -21.86 -14.97
CA ARG A 1266 32.06 -20.70 -15.68
C ARG A 1266 31.74 -19.35 -15.00
N PRO A 1267 32.28 -19.09 -13.79
CA PRO A 1267 31.96 -17.89 -13.01
C PRO A 1267 32.32 -16.60 -13.75
N VAL A 1268 31.51 -15.56 -13.55
CA VAL A 1268 31.72 -14.25 -14.18
C VAL A 1268 32.83 -13.48 -13.44
N LEU A 1269 33.83 -13.01 -14.18
CA LEU A 1269 34.83 -12.07 -13.70
C LEU A 1269 34.33 -10.62 -13.93
N LYS A 1270 34.23 -9.83 -12.85
CA LYS A 1270 34.02 -8.37 -12.91
C LYS A 1270 35.28 -7.65 -12.43
N MET A 1271 35.52 -6.50 -13.02
CA MET A 1271 36.68 -5.65 -12.77
C MET A 1271 36.16 -4.21 -12.79
N ASP A 1272 36.15 -3.55 -11.62
CA ASP A 1272 35.60 -2.21 -11.38
C ASP A 1272 36.70 -1.25 -10.86
#